data_AF-A0A9E6EWJ3-F1
#
_entry.id   AF-A0A9E6EWJ3-F1
#
_cell.length_a   1.000
_cell.length_b   1.000
_cell.length_c   1.000
_cell.angle_alpha   90.00
_cell.angle_beta   90.00
_cell.angle_gamma   90.00
#
_symmetry.space_group_name_H-M   'P 1'
#
loop_
_entity.id
_entity.type
_entity.pdbx_description
1 polymer ?
#
loop_
_entity_poly.entity_id
_entity_poly.type
_entity_poly.pdbx_seq_one_letter_code
_entity_poly.pdbx_strand_id
1 'polypeptide(L)'
;YDQKLGENLSYKALKFKYDAIVLGIGSQKGTSIGCDGDDAVNCLSGIDFLKSMELTGKRYDFKEKTVAVIGGGNTAMDCCRSSIRCGAKKVYIIYRRTEKEMPANPIEIHESKLEGVEYLFLTAPVRVNKDNEGKIKSMTCLKMELGEADASGRRRPVVIPNSEFDIDMDYAIAAIGQKTFVNFVEEVNRNTDNGELNVTKWGDIEADPATLQTGVKRIFACGDGVTGPATLIQAVAQAKIAARSCNQYLRDMPLIPEKKEFLSKKDNFKLQAAEEYADKFLKQMRQEMPTLEPDLRNNFSEVELGYKNEEIAKTEAQRCLECGCVAYYDCDLKRYATEYDAEQKRFEGKFKQYNIDFRHPFVEIDNNKCILCSRCIRICREVVGANALGLVERGFETYVAPSMGNCLQETSCESCGMCISACPTGAITENVLFKPGPVKTDKMDTVCNYCSVGCEISIHHKKGFALKVTGNKGKINSDGNICKYPKFGHYYINDNNRITKPLLKQGTEFKEISFDKAFELIADKIKSVKPDENSFFAGARLSNEEMYLVQKLSRAGAKTNNVTSFHYLGRGDGYMNNATANVPMEQLKGASRIYLIGSEINRDNAVAGFMVNNAKFIHNIPVELVTLHENSSMKHKVDKLTTIKSYYHFVKAINYCLLKSDMENMRFIKDNCTGFETYKTNLLKENFDDLLNKSGISNKKYIEIFATDYNNEMNAIIIFSEKEVSSNACVELFNLSMITGKLGKTSNGLLSLKEKNNSQGLFDMGVSQKFGVGSIPINDSVLVEKMKSKWNIKDMPKAASDGILEQLESGKLKNIFIFGEDPSGCAVDTKKVSEWFSKADFVVVQDYFITDTAKMANLILPASLPFESGGTYSNTQKIIQKFDKQIEGKVEINSCEQLINLLKKFGYND
;
A
#
# COMPACT_ATOMS: atom_id res chain seq x y z
N TYR A 1 -18.58 37.51 11.66
CA TYR A 1 -19.99 37.41 11.24
C TYR A 1 -20.66 38.76 11.46
N ASP A 2 -21.68 39.11 10.67
CA ASP A 2 -22.39 40.41 10.65
C ASP A 2 -21.54 41.67 10.42
N GLN A 3 -20.36 41.48 9.81
CA GLN A 3 -19.50 42.56 9.34
C GLN A 3 -19.45 42.53 7.81
N LYS A 4 -19.67 43.69 7.20
CA LYS A 4 -19.71 43.92 5.77
C LYS A 4 -18.67 44.99 5.43
N LEU A 5 -17.69 44.58 4.64
CA LEU A 5 -16.64 45.47 4.16
C LEU A 5 -17.26 46.62 3.34
N GLY A 6 -16.94 47.86 3.69
CA GLY A 6 -17.50 49.06 3.06
C GLY A 6 -18.83 49.57 3.64
N GLU A 7 -19.48 48.82 4.54
CA GLU A 7 -20.67 49.29 5.28
C GLU A 7 -20.33 49.54 6.76
N ASN A 8 -20.19 48.47 7.56
CA ASN A 8 -19.90 48.55 9.00
C ASN A 8 -18.50 48.01 9.38
N LEU A 9 -17.72 47.58 8.38
CA LEU A 9 -16.30 47.25 8.50
C LEU A 9 -15.52 48.08 7.49
N SER A 10 -14.66 48.99 7.95
CA SER A 10 -13.84 49.84 7.08
C SER A 10 -12.46 49.25 6.84
N TYR A 11 -11.90 49.48 5.66
CA TYR A 11 -10.50 49.16 5.38
C TYR A 11 -9.57 49.88 6.34
N LYS A 12 -9.87 51.13 6.74
CA LYS A 12 -9.09 51.86 7.75
C LYS A 12 -8.93 51.08 9.06
N ALA A 13 -10.01 50.47 9.55
CA ALA A 13 -9.97 49.65 10.77
C ALA A 13 -9.16 48.36 10.56
N LEU A 14 -9.32 47.71 9.40
CA LEU A 14 -8.56 46.50 9.06
C LEU A 14 -7.06 46.77 8.92
N LYS A 15 -6.70 47.87 8.26
CA LYS A 15 -5.31 48.31 8.06
C LYS A 15 -4.58 48.57 9.37
N PHE A 16 -5.28 49.08 10.40
CA PHE A 16 -4.70 49.30 11.73
C PHE A 16 -4.51 47.99 12.50
N LYS A 17 -5.39 47.01 12.27
CA LYS A 17 -5.40 45.75 13.04
C LYS A 17 -4.55 44.64 12.41
N TYR A 18 -4.39 44.64 11.09
CA TYR A 18 -3.77 43.56 10.34
C TYR A 18 -2.73 44.08 9.34
N ASP A 19 -1.61 43.37 9.24
CA ASP A 19 -0.50 43.71 8.35
C ASP A 19 -0.80 43.38 6.87
N ALA A 20 -1.66 42.38 6.62
CA ALA A 20 -2.11 41.98 5.29
C ALA A 20 -3.56 41.46 5.31
N ILE A 21 -4.23 41.52 4.17
CA ILE A 21 -5.65 41.17 3.99
C ILE A 21 -5.80 40.29 2.74
N VAL A 22 -6.60 39.22 2.84
CA VAL A 22 -7.00 38.39 1.71
C VAL A 22 -8.51 38.52 1.50
N LEU A 23 -8.92 38.96 0.31
CA LEU A 23 -10.30 39.14 -0.11
C LEU A 23 -10.80 37.90 -0.85
N GLY A 24 -11.60 37.08 -0.17
CA GLY A 24 -12.32 35.94 -0.75
C GLY A 24 -13.80 36.28 -0.97
N ILE A 25 -14.09 37.35 -1.70
CA ILE A 25 -15.46 37.86 -1.85
C ILE A 25 -16.15 37.08 -2.96
N GLY A 26 -17.34 36.53 -2.69
CA GLY A 26 -18.13 35.80 -3.68
C GLY A 26 -18.91 36.72 -4.63
N SER A 27 -19.43 36.17 -5.72
CA SER A 27 -20.35 36.90 -6.62
C SER A 27 -21.79 36.89 -6.09
N GLN A 28 -22.01 37.53 -4.94
CA GLN A 28 -23.26 37.40 -4.19
C GLN A 28 -24.41 38.30 -4.68
N LYS A 29 -24.18 39.19 -5.64
CA LYS A 29 -25.22 40.08 -6.15
C LYS A 29 -25.88 39.46 -7.37
N GLY A 30 -27.17 39.13 -7.28
CA GLY A 30 -27.90 38.66 -8.44
C GLY A 30 -28.19 39.79 -9.44
N THR A 31 -28.40 39.39 -10.69
CA THR A 31 -28.76 40.32 -11.78
C THR A 31 -30.29 40.45 -11.86
N SER A 32 -30.80 41.66 -12.10
CA SER A 32 -32.23 41.88 -12.34
C SER A 32 -32.67 41.32 -13.70
N ILE A 33 -33.97 41.38 -14.00
CA ILE A 33 -34.51 40.89 -15.27
C ILE A 33 -34.00 41.75 -16.44
N GLY A 34 -33.82 43.05 -16.20
CA GLY A 34 -33.29 44.01 -17.18
C GLY A 34 -34.35 44.49 -18.17
N CYS A 35 -35.62 44.48 -17.76
CA CYS A 35 -36.75 44.95 -18.55
C CYS A 35 -37.55 46.02 -17.78
N ASP A 36 -38.43 46.73 -18.49
CA ASP A 36 -39.22 47.81 -17.88
C ASP A 36 -40.15 47.24 -16.79
N GLY A 37 -40.19 47.90 -15.62
CA GLY A 37 -40.97 47.49 -14.46
C GLY A 37 -40.38 46.38 -13.58
N ASP A 38 -39.13 45.94 -13.81
CA ASP A 38 -38.49 44.85 -13.06
C ASP A 38 -38.18 45.14 -11.57
N ASP A 39 -38.44 46.38 -11.13
CA ASP A 39 -38.37 46.87 -9.75
C ASP A 39 -39.66 46.59 -8.93
N ALA A 40 -40.60 45.80 -9.47
CA ALA A 40 -41.80 45.38 -8.73
C ALA A 40 -41.45 44.66 -7.40
N VAL A 41 -42.26 44.85 -6.35
CA VAL A 41 -41.96 44.42 -4.97
C VAL A 41 -41.73 42.89 -4.84
N ASN A 42 -42.46 42.12 -5.62
CA ASN A 42 -42.44 40.64 -5.70
C ASN A 42 -41.65 40.13 -6.93
N CYS A 43 -40.83 41.00 -7.52
CA CYS A 43 -39.75 40.62 -8.43
C CYS A 43 -38.47 40.44 -7.60
N LEU A 44 -38.08 39.19 -7.36
CA LEU A 44 -36.96 38.84 -6.50
C LEU A 44 -35.73 38.48 -7.33
N SER A 45 -34.55 38.73 -6.79
CA SER A 45 -33.35 38.06 -7.29
C SER A 45 -33.32 36.61 -6.80
N GLY A 46 -32.95 35.66 -7.66
CA GLY A 46 -32.81 34.25 -7.28
C GLY A 46 -31.81 34.05 -6.13
N ILE A 47 -30.74 34.84 -6.09
CA ILE A 47 -29.77 34.76 -4.99
C ILE A 47 -30.37 35.26 -3.68
N ASP A 48 -31.05 36.41 -3.70
CA ASP A 48 -31.66 36.97 -2.50
C ASP A 48 -32.82 36.10 -2.00
N PHE A 49 -33.60 35.51 -2.90
CA PHE A 49 -34.66 34.55 -2.59
C PHE A 49 -34.12 33.33 -1.83
N LEU A 50 -33.10 32.67 -2.36
CA LEU A 50 -32.50 31.50 -1.72
C LEU A 50 -31.77 31.87 -0.41
N LYS A 51 -31.00 32.97 -0.43
CA LYS A 51 -30.24 33.47 0.72
C LYS A 51 -31.13 33.90 1.87
N SER A 52 -32.26 34.57 1.59
CA SER A 52 -33.17 35.03 2.64
C SER A 52 -33.80 33.85 3.38
N MET A 53 -34.22 32.80 2.67
CA MET A 53 -34.79 31.60 3.28
C MET A 53 -33.79 30.90 4.20
N GLU A 54 -32.54 30.80 3.78
CA GLU A 54 -31.51 30.14 4.56
C GLU A 54 -31.12 30.96 5.80
N LEU A 55 -30.81 32.26 5.63
CA LEU A 55 -30.36 33.11 6.73
C LEU A 55 -31.42 33.38 7.78
N THR A 56 -32.69 33.50 7.36
CA THR A 56 -33.78 33.85 8.29
C THR A 56 -34.50 32.63 8.85
N GLY A 57 -34.32 31.45 8.25
CA GLY A 57 -35.13 30.27 8.52
C GLY A 57 -36.61 30.40 8.08
N LYS A 58 -37.04 31.56 7.57
CA LYS A 58 -38.42 31.80 7.14
C LYS A 58 -38.59 31.38 5.69
N ARG A 59 -39.63 30.59 5.42
CA ARG A 59 -40.00 30.19 4.05
C ARG A 59 -41.01 31.19 3.48
N TYR A 60 -40.97 31.36 2.17
CA TYR A 60 -42.02 32.09 1.47
C TYR A 60 -43.31 31.26 1.51
N ASP A 61 -44.46 31.93 1.58
CA ASP A 61 -45.76 31.29 1.43
C ASP A 61 -46.25 31.49 0.00
N PHE A 62 -46.07 30.46 -0.82
CA PHE A 62 -46.54 30.45 -2.21
C PHE A 62 -47.82 29.64 -2.39
N LYS A 63 -48.55 29.30 -1.33
CA LYS A 63 -49.84 28.60 -1.45
C LYS A 63 -50.79 29.36 -2.38
N GLU A 64 -51.32 28.64 -3.36
CA GLU A 64 -52.19 29.19 -4.42
C GLU A 64 -51.54 30.27 -5.32
N LYS A 65 -50.21 30.42 -5.30
CA LYS A 65 -49.47 31.40 -6.09
C LYS A 65 -48.80 30.80 -7.33
N THR A 66 -48.73 31.62 -8.38
CA THR A 66 -47.96 31.33 -9.60
C THR A 66 -46.61 32.04 -9.56
N VAL A 67 -45.51 31.29 -9.67
CA VAL A 67 -44.13 31.82 -9.65
C VAL A 67 -43.47 31.62 -11.01
N ALA A 68 -42.91 32.66 -11.60
CA ALA A 68 -42.08 32.56 -12.80
C ALA A 68 -40.60 32.76 -12.47
N VAL A 69 -39.75 31.83 -12.89
CA VAL A 69 -38.29 31.93 -12.75
C VAL A 69 -37.69 32.25 -14.11
N ILE A 70 -36.89 33.32 -14.19
CA ILE A 70 -36.28 33.76 -15.45
C ILE A 70 -34.82 33.32 -15.44
N GLY A 71 -34.46 32.39 -16.31
CA GLY A 71 -33.11 31.85 -16.37
C GLY A 71 -33.07 30.41 -16.88
N GLY A 72 -31.89 29.80 -16.84
CA GLY A 72 -31.75 28.38 -17.20
C GLY A 72 -30.52 27.69 -16.61
N GLY A 73 -29.84 28.32 -15.66
CA GLY A 73 -28.72 27.71 -14.93
C GLY A 73 -29.18 26.97 -13.67
N ASN A 74 -28.23 26.36 -12.94
CA ASN A 74 -28.55 25.61 -11.72
C ASN A 74 -29.32 26.45 -10.69
N THR A 75 -28.94 27.72 -10.49
CA THR A 75 -29.68 28.65 -9.62
C THR A 75 -31.15 28.80 -10.02
N ALA A 76 -31.48 28.71 -11.31
CA ALA A 76 -32.87 28.76 -11.76
C ALA A 76 -33.63 27.48 -11.35
N MET A 77 -32.99 26.31 -11.48
CA MET A 77 -33.55 25.03 -11.02
C MET A 77 -33.78 25.06 -9.50
N ASP A 78 -32.80 25.55 -8.73
CA ASP A 78 -32.91 25.71 -7.28
C ASP A 78 -34.08 26.61 -6.91
N CYS A 79 -34.27 27.74 -7.62
CA CYS A 79 -35.40 28.64 -7.41
C CYS A 79 -36.74 27.97 -7.74
N CYS A 80 -36.83 27.22 -8.85
CA CYS A 80 -38.05 26.53 -9.25
C CYS A 80 -38.46 25.48 -8.22
N ARG A 81 -37.55 24.56 -7.88
CA ARG A 81 -37.80 23.47 -6.93
C ARG A 81 -38.07 24.00 -5.52
N SER A 82 -37.34 25.04 -5.09
CA SER A 82 -37.62 25.69 -3.80
C SER A 82 -38.97 26.40 -3.76
N SER A 83 -39.44 26.94 -4.89
CA SER A 83 -40.77 27.54 -4.97
C SER A 83 -41.88 26.50 -4.81
N ILE A 84 -41.72 25.31 -5.40
CA ILE A 84 -42.62 24.16 -5.19
C ILE A 84 -42.63 23.75 -3.72
N ARG A 85 -41.45 23.64 -3.10
CA ARG A 85 -41.32 23.33 -1.66
C ARG A 85 -41.92 24.40 -0.75
N CYS A 86 -42.08 25.63 -1.24
CA CYS A 86 -42.79 26.73 -0.56
C CYS A 86 -44.31 26.71 -0.83
N GLY A 87 -44.83 25.68 -1.49
CA GLY A 87 -46.26 25.48 -1.75
C GLY A 87 -46.81 26.16 -3.00
N ALA A 88 -45.95 26.59 -3.93
CA ALA A 88 -46.39 27.21 -5.19
C ALA A 88 -47.38 26.29 -5.93
N LYS A 89 -48.52 26.85 -6.32
CA LYS A 89 -49.51 26.13 -7.14
C LYS A 89 -48.98 25.84 -8.53
N LYS A 90 -48.23 26.79 -9.08
CA LYS A 90 -47.68 26.72 -10.42
C LYS A 90 -46.32 27.39 -10.48
N VAL A 91 -45.35 26.72 -11.10
CA VAL A 91 -44.00 27.27 -11.30
C VAL A 91 -43.63 27.19 -12.76
N TYR A 92 -43.34 28.35 -13.35
CA TYR A 92 -42.82 28.48 -14.70
C TYR A 92 -41.33 28.71 -14.68
N ILE A 93 -40.65 28.22 -15.71
CA ILE A 93 -39.34 28.73 -16.09
C ILE A 93 -39.42 29.38 -17.46
N ILE A 94 -38.99 30.64 -17.54
CA ILE A 94 -38.93 31.43 -18.76
C ILE A 94 -37.48 31.46 -19.23
N TYR A 95 -37.23 30.85 -20.39
CA TYR A 95 -35.89 30.74 -20.94
C TYR A 95 -35.83 31.08 -22.43
N ARG A 96 -34.93 32.00 -22.77
CA ARG A 96 -34.80 32.57 -24.12
C ARG A 96 -34.23 31.61 -25.19
N ARG A 97 -33.87 30.38 -24.83
CA ARG A 97 -33.34 29.34 -25.75
C ARG A 97 -34.09 28.03 -25.54
N THR A 98 -33.64 26.94 -26.19
CA THR A 98 -34.18 25.60 -25.97
C THR A 98 -33.48 24.90 -24.81
N GLU A 99 -34.02 23.77 -24.38
CA GLU A 99 -33.46 22.91 -23.32
C GLU A 99 -32.00 22.55 -23.59
N LYS A 100 -31.63 22.26 -24.84
CA LYS A 100 -30.27 21.85 -25.21
C LYS A 100 -29.21 22.91 -24.89
N GLU A 101 -29.59 24.19 -24.88
CA GLU A 101 -28.69 25.29 -24.54
C GLU A 101 -28.80 25.74 -23.08
N MET A 102 -29.58 25.06 -22.23
CA MET A 102 -29.63 25.34 -20.79
C MET A 102 -28.29 25.01 -20.14
N PRO A 103 -27.72 25.94 -19.34
CA PRO A 103 -26.47 25.70 -18.62
C PRO A 103 -26.64 24.87 -17.34
N ALA A 104 -27.88 24.62 -16.88
CA ALA A 104 -28.14 23.73 -15.76
C ALA A 104 -27.70 22.28 -16.06
N ASN A 105 -27.33 21.54 -15.03
CA ASN A 105 -27.06 20.11 -15.15
C ASN A 105 -28.32 19.39 -15.67
N PRO A 106 -28.23 18.54 -16.70
CA PRO A 106 -29.40 17.81 -17.23
C PRO A 106 -30.22 17.05 -16.19
N ILE A 107 -29.57 16.55 -15.12
CA ILE A 107 -30.25 15.89 -14.02
C ILE A 107 -31.18 16.86 -13.29
N GLU A 108 -30.72 18.08 -12.99
CA GLU A 108 -31.56 19.09 -12.33
C GLU A 108 -32.78 19.50 -13.17
N ILE A 109 -32.60 19.59 -14.49
CA ILE A 109 -33.70 19.87 -15.43
C ILE A 109 -34.72 18.73 -15.40
N HIS A 110 -34.25 17.48 -15.42
CA HIS A 110 -35.10 16.30 -15.36
C HIS A 110 -35.88 16.23 -14.05
N GLU A 111 -35.19 16.34 -12.91
CA GLU A 111 -35.83 16.28 -11.59
C GLU A 111 -36.84 17.42 -11.37
N SER A 112 -36.55 18.64 -11.86
CA SER A 112 -37.51 19.74 -11.73
C SER A 112 -38.79 19.51 -12.55
N LYS A 113 -38.69 18.84 -13.71
CA LYS A 113 -39.87 18.48 -14.52
C LYS A 113 -40.72 17.44 -13.81
N LEU A 114 -40.09 16.45 -13.17
CA LEU A 114 -40.80 15.45 -12.36
C LEU A 114 -41.55 16.10 -11.19
N GLU A 115 -41.01 17.18 -10.62
CA GLU A 115 -41.67 17.96 -9.57
C GLU A 115 -42.77 18.92 -10.10
N GLY A 116 -43.00 18.97 -11.41
CA GLY A 116 -44.10 19.74 -12.02
C GLY A 116 -43.75 21.15 -12.49
N VAL A 117 -42.47 21.49 -12.68
CA VAL A 117 -42.07 22.78 -13.26
C VAL A 117 -42.42 22.85 -14.75
N GLU A 118 -43.13 23.90 -15.17
CA GLU A 118 -43.51 24.14 -16.56
C GLU A 118 -42.48 25.01 -17.30
N TYR A 119 -42.03 24.55 -18.48
CA TYR A 119 -40.97 25.20 -19.24
C TYR A 119 -41.51 26.04 -20.41
N LEU A 120 -41.22 27.33 -20.39
CA LEU A 120 -41.48 28.27 -21.46
C LEU A 120 -40.17 28.59 -22.19
N PHE A 121 -39.79 27.68 -23.08
CA PHE A 121 -38.63 27.85 -23.96
C PHE A 121 -38.86 28.92 -25.02
N LEU A 122 -37.76 29.39 -25.62
CA LEU A 122 -37.79 30.40 -26.68
C LEU A 122 -38.66 31.61 -26.31
N THR A 123 -38.61 32.00 -25.04
CA THR A 123 -39.43 33.07 -24.47
C THR A 123 -38.53 33.98 -23.65
N ALA A 124 -38.65 35.29 -23.84
CA ALA A 124 -37.87 36.28 -23.11
C ALA A 124 -38.77 37.40 -22.58
N PRO A 125 -38.56 37.87 -21.34
CA PRO A 125 -39.34 38.96 -20.78
C PRO A 125 -38.95 40.31 -21.40
N VAL A 126 -39.95 41.17 -21.60
CA VAL A 126 -39.82 42.52 -22.22
C VAL A 126 -40.34 43.61 -21.29
N ARG A 127 -41.38 43.31 -20.51
CA ARG A 127 -41.95 44.24 -19.53
C ARG A 127 -42.64 43.49 -18.39
N VAL A 128 -42.52 44.02 -17.18
CA VAL A 128 -43.26 43.59 -15.98
C VAL A 128 -44.44 44.53 -15.78
N ASN A 129 -45.66 43.99 -15.81
CA ASN A 129 -46.89 44.77 -15.65
C ASN A 129 -47.28 44.78 -14.17
N LYS A 130 -47.23 45.97 -13.55
CA LYS A 130 -47.53 46.17 -12.14
C LYS A 130 -49.01 46.46 -11.89
N ASP A 131 -49.52 46.08 -10.73
CA ASP A 131 -50.80 46.55 -10.21
C ASP A 131 -50.66 47.93 -9.52
N ASN A 132 -51.77 48.44 -9.01
CA ASN A 132 -51.82 49.74 -8.33
C ASN A 132 -51.04 49.77 -7.00
N GLU A 133 -50.63 48.61 -6.47
CA GLU A 133 -49.81 48.47 -5.26
C GLU A 133 -48.32 48.27 -5.60
N GLY A 134 -47.94 48.30 -6.88
CA GLY A 134 -46.57 48.11 -7.34
C GLY A 134 -46.10 46.64 -7.35
N LYS A 135 -47.02 45.67 -7.25
CA LYS A 135 -46.74 44.23 -7.35
C LYS A 135 -46.91 43.75 -8.79
N ILE A 136 -46.19 42.73 -9.20
CA ILE A 136 -46.39 42.07 -10.49
C ILE A 136 -47.79 41.46 -10.54
N LYS A 137 -48.49 41.73 -11.65
CA LYS A 137 -49.75 41.09 -12.03
C LYS A 137 -49.56 40.15 -13.22
N SER A 138 -48.77 40.59 -14.19
CA SER A 138 -48.40 39.81 -15.37
C SER A 138 -47.05 40.25 -15.94
N MET A 139 -46.49 39.44 -16.84
CA MET A 139 -45.24 39.75 -17.54
C MET A 139 -45.44 39.63 -19.05
N THR A 140 -45.15 40.70 -19.77
CA THR A 140 -45.11 40.70 -21.24
C THR A 140 -43.81 40.03 -21.68
N CYS A 141 -43.96 38.92 -22.40
CA CYS A 141 -42.86 38.16 -22.98
C CYS A 141 -42.95 38.17 -24.51
N LEU A 142 -41.81 38.00 -25.18
CA LEU A 142 -41.74 37.81 -26.63
C LEU A 142 -41.23 36.42 -26.99
N LYS A 143 -41.56 35.94 -28.20
CA LYS A 143 -41.01 34.69 -28.74
C LYS A 143 -39.64 34.92 -29.38
N MET A 144 -38.79 33.92 -29.20
CA MET A 144 -37.42 33.88 -29.70
C MET A 144 -37.27 32.74 -30.73
N GLU A 145 -36.28 32.85 -31.60
CA GLU A 145 -35.76 31.76 -32.41
C GLU A 145 -34.24 31.60 -32.21
N LEU A 146 -33.68 30.46 -32.64
CA LEU A 146 -32.25 30.19 -32.52
C LEU A 146 -31.52 30.65 -33.79
N GLY A 147 -30.68 31.68 -33.65
CA GLY A 147 -29.72 32.09 -34.67
C GLY A 147 -28.44 31.24 -34.66
N GLU A 148 -27.36 31.79 -35.22
CA GLU A 148 -26.07 31.10 -35.32
C GLU A 148 -25.46 30.75 -33.95
N ALA A 149 -24.67 29.68 -33.95
CA ALA A 149 -23.88 29.26 -32.80
C ALA A 149 -22.74 30.25 -32.52
N ASP A 150 -22.52 30.58 -31.26
CA ASP A 150 -21.31 31.27 -30.83
C ASP A 150 -20.09 30.31 -30.82
N ALA A 151 -18.92 30.84 -30.45
CA ALA A 151 -17.67 30.06 -30.38
C ALA A 151 -17.71 28.90 -29.36
N SER A 152 -18.70 28.87 -28.46
CA SER A 152 -18.94 27.75 -27.54
C SER A 152 -19.89 26.69 -28.11
N GLY A 153 -20.39 26.89 -29.32
CA GLY A 153 -21.41 26.04 -29.96
C GLY A 153 -22.84 26.40 -29.53
N ARG A 154 -23.02 27.40 -28.67
CA ARG A 154 -24.33 27.78 -28.12
C ARG A 154 -25.02 28.76 -29.04
N ARG A 155 -26.24 28.44 -29.48
CA ARG A 155 -26.99 29.29 -30.42
C ARG A 155 -27.45 30.60 -29.77
N ARG A 156 -27.34 31.70 -30.52
CA ARG A 156 -27.80 33.02 -30.09
C ARG A 156 -29.33 33.11 -30.18
N PRO A 157 -30.01 33.66 -29.17
CA PRO A 157 -31.44 33.91 -29.25
C PRO A 157 -31.67 35.15 -30.13
N VAL A 158 -32.61 35.06 -31.08
CA VAL A 158 -33.02 36.15 -31.98
C VAL A 158 -34.50 36.43 -31.75
N VAL A 159 -34.86 37.70 -31.66
CA VAL A 159 -36.24 38.14 -31.41
C VAL A 159 -37.10 37.88 -32.65
N ILE A 160 -38.29 37.28 -32.46
CA ILE A 160 -39.33 37.26 -33.49
C ILE A 160 -40.14 38.55 -33.34
N PRO A 161 -40.12 39.48 -34.31
CA PRO A 161 -40.88 40.73 -34.21
C PRO A 161 -42.39 40.48 -34.05
N ASN A 162 -43.08 41.36 -33.33
CA ASN A 162 -44.55 41.32 -33.11
C ASN A 162 -45.08 40.03 -32.47
N SER A 163 -44.29 39.38 -31.62
CA SER A 163 -44.64 38.10 -30.96
C SER A 163 -44.91 38.24 -29.46
N GLU A 164 -45.27 39.44 -29.00
CA GLU A 164 -45.49 39.74 -27.59
C GLU A 164 -46.80 39.11 -27.07
N PHE A 165 -46.75 38.55 -25.86
CA PHE A 165 -47.89 38.00 -25.14
C PHE A 165 -47.70 38.14 -23.63
N ASP A 166 -48.81 38.26 -22.90
CA ASP A 166 -48.79 38.38 -21.44
C ASP A 166 -48.97 37.03 -20.74
N ILE A 167 -48.27 36.85 -19.63
CA ILE A 167 -48.40 35.69 -18.74
C ILE A 167 -48.73 36.21 -17.34
N ASP A 168 -49.84 35.77 -16.77
CA ASP A 168 -50.23 36.13 -15.40
C ASP A 168 -49.37 35.39 -14.36
N MET A 169 -48.89 36.11 -13.35
CA MET A 169 -48.06 35.55 -12.28
C MET A 169 -48.07 36.43 -11.03
N ASP A 170 -47.90 35.80 -9.86
CA ASP A 170 -47.83 36.50 -8.58
C ASP A 170 -46.39 36.86 -8.17
N TYR A 171 -45.39 36.15 -8.69
CA TYR A 171 -43.97 36.37 -8.37
C TYR A 171 -43.10 36.15 -9.60
N ALA A 172 -42.04 36.95 -9.72
CA ALA A 172 -40.98 36.74 -10.69
C ALA A 172 -39.64 36.59 -9.95
N ILE A 173 -38.83 35.60 -10.32
CA ILE A 173 -37.52 35.34 -9.72
C ILE A 173 -36.44 35.40 -10.81
N ALA A 174 -35.58 36.41 -10.76
CA ALA A 174 -34.50 36.62 -11.72
C ALA A 174 -33.27 35.75 -11.38
N ALA A 175 -33.02 34.72 -12.18
CA ALA A 175 -31.89 33.79 -12.06
C ALA A 175 -30.99 33.84 -13.32
N ILE A 176 -30.61 35.05 -13.73
CA ILE A 176 -29.96 35.34 -15.03
C ILE A 176 -28.42 35.50 -14.91
N GLY A 177 -27.88 35.58 -13.69
CA GLY A 177 -26.44 35.68 -13.46
C GLY A 177 -26.10 36.28 -12.10
N GLN A 178 -24.83 36.14 -11.74
CA GLN A 178 -24.25 36.60 -10.49
C GLN A 178 -23.14 37.60 -10.76
N LYS A 179 -22.99 38.61 -9.91
CA LYS A 179 -21.97 39.65 -9.98
C LYS A 179 -21.29 39.83 -8.64
N THR A 180 -20.03 40.25 -8.68
CA THR A 180 -19.27 40.62 -7.49
C THR A 180 -19.76 41.96 -6.95
N PHE A 181 -19.93 42.05 -5.63
CA PHE A 181 -20.34 43.27 -4.96
C PHE A 181 -19.10 43.99 -4.40
N VAL A 182 -18.65 45.03 -5.11
CA VAL A 182 -17.38 45.75 -4.86
C VAL A 182 -17.58 47.19 -4.36
N ASN A 183 -18.63 47.43 -3.57
CA ASN A 183 -18.99 48.75 -3.04
C ASN A 183 -17.95 49.38 -2.08
N PHE A 184 -16.98 48.60 -1.62
CA PHE A 184 -15.92 49.03 -0.71
C PHE A 184 -14.68 49.59 -1.42
N VAL A 185 -14.56 49.45 -2.74
CA VAL A 185 -13.35 49.85 -3.49
C VAL A 185 -12.99 51.32 -3.28
N GLU A 186 -13.97 52.22 -3.34
CA GLU A 186 -13.73 53.64 -3.10
C GLU A 186 -13.29 53.95 -1.66
N GLU A 187 -13.75 53.18 -0.67
CA GLU A 187 -13.34 53.36 0.72
C GLU A 187 -11.92 52.83 0.94
N VAL A 188 -11.56 51.71 0.32
CA VAL A 188 -10.19 51.18 0.31
C VAL A 188 -9.24 52.21 -0.31
N ASN A 189 -9.57 52.72 -1.50
CA ASN A 189 -8.72 53.66 -2.24
C ASN A 189 -8.56 55.01 -1.53
N ARG A 190 -9.54 55.46 -0.74
CA ARG A 190 -9.42 56.66 0.11
C ARG A 190 -8.49 56.49 1.32
N ASN A 191 -8.22 55.25 1.74
CA ASN A 191 -7.52 54.96 3.00
C ASN A 191 -6.21 54.15 2.81
N THR A 192 -5.81 53.91 1.56
CA THR A 192 -4.53 53.27 1.22
C THR A 192 -3.42 54.31 1.08
N ASP A 193 -2.19 53.97 1.48
CA ASP A 193 -1.05 54.89 1.39
C ASP A 193 -0.36 54.81 0.02
N ASN A 194 -0.45 53.66 -0.67
CA ASN A 194 0.24 53.40 -1.94
C ASN A 194 -0.54 52.34 -2.76
N GLY A 195 -0.79 52.66 -4.04
CA GLY A 195 -1.51 51.82 -4.99
C GLY A 195 -3.03 51.90 -4.87
N GLU A 196 -3.75 51.36 -5.84
CA GLU A 196 -5.21 51.39 -5.91
C GLU A 196 -5.77 49.97 -6.07
N LEU A 197 -6.92 49.72 -5.46
CA LEU A 197 -7.71 48.53 -5.69
C LEU A 197 -8.56 48.76 -6.92
N ASN A 198 -8.24 48.07 -8.02
CA ASN A 198 -8.92 48.20 -9.29
C ASN A 198 -9.97 47.12 -9.48
N VAL A 199 -10.93 47.40 -10.36
CA VAL A 199 -11.92 46.45 -10.83
C VAL A 199 -11.79 46.27 -12.33
N THR A 200 -11.96 45.05 -12.80
CA THR A 200 -11.97 44.73 -14.23
C THR A 200 -13.23 45.30 -14.89
N LYS A 201 -13.25 45.31 -16.23
CA LYS A 201 -14.42 45.71 -17.03
C LYS A 201 -15.70 44.91 -16.72
N TRP A 202 -15.58 43.77 -16.05
CA TRP A 202 -16.69 42.89 -15.66
C TRP A 202 -17.22 43.16 -14.25
N GLY A 203 -16.53 44.01 -13.47
CA GLY A 203 -16.88 44.37 -12.10
C GLY A 203 -16.23 43.49 -11.02
N ASP A 204 -15.29 42.62 -11.39
CA ASP A 204 -14.51 41.79 -10.48
C ASP A 204 -13.21 42.49 -10.07
N ILE A 205 -12.64 42.13 -8.92
CA ILE A 205 -11.38 42.68 -8.39
C ILE A 205 -10.21 42.30 -9.29
N GLU A 206 -9.41 43.28 -9.70
CA GLU A 206 -8.19 43.06 -10.45
C GLU A 206 -7.06 42.59 -9.52
N ALA A 207 -6.43 41.46 -9.87
CA ALA A 207 -5.28 40.91 -9.16
C ALA A 207 -4.31 40.28 -10.16
N ASP A 208 -3.01 40.30 -9.81
CA ASP A 208 -1.98 39.66 -10.62
C ASP A 208 -2.27 38.15 -10.77
N PRO A 209 -2.28 37.60 -12.00
CA PRO A 209 -2.74 36.22 -12.22
C PRO A 209 -1.81 35.15 -11.63
N ALA A 210 -0.56 35.49 -11.30
CA ALA A 210 0.43 34.53 -10.79
C ALA A 210 0.55 34.56 -9.26
N THR A 211 0.34 35.71 -8.64
CA THR A 211 0.51 35.96 -7.20
C THR A 211 -0.79 36.31 -6.49
N LEU A 212 -1.80 36.75 -7.22
CA LEU A 212 -3.08 37.26 -6.72
C LEU A 212 -2.96 38.48 -5.80
N GLN A 213 -1.84 39.20 -5.90
CA GLN A 213 -1.69 40.51 -5.27
C GLN A 213 -2.48 41.55 -6.06
N THR A 214 -3.18 42.44 -5.36
CA THR A 214 -3.89 43.57 -5.99
C THR A 214 -2.95 44.77 -6.15
N GLY A 215 -3.43 45.88 -6.74
CA GLY A 215 -2.64 47.12 -6.81
C GLY A 215 -2.28 47.70 -5.43
N VAL A 216 -3.00 47.34 -4.36
CA VAL A 216 -2.61 47.64 -2.97
C VAL A 216 -1.77 46.48 -2.42
N LYS A 217 -0.48 46.71 -2.18
CA LYS A 217 0.51 45.65 -1.84
C LYS A 217 0.10 44.72 -0.69
N ARG A 218 -0.61 45.25 0.31
CA ARG A 218 -1.06 44.48 1.49
C ARG A 218 -2.38 43.72 1.28
N ILE A 219 -3.01 43.85 0.10
CA ILE A 219 -4.29 43.23 -0.22
C ILE A 219 -4.09 42.21 -1.35
N PHE A 220 -4.57 40.99 -1.10
CA PHE A 220 -4.65 39.89 -2.06
C PHE A 220 -6.11 39.56 -2.31
N ALA A 221 -6.47 39.07 -3.50
CA ALA A 221 -7.85 38.71 -3.84
C ALA A 221 -7.91 37.34 -4.52
N CYS A 222 -8.93 36.54 -4.19
CA CYS A 222 -9.08 35.19 -4.74
C CYS A 222 -10.54 34.76 -4.84
N GLY A 223 -10.79 33.71 -5.63
CA GLY A 223 -12.11 33.13 -5.82
C GLY A 223 -12.96 33.95 -6.78
N ASP A 224 -14.28 33.85 -6.62
CA ASP A 224 -15.22 34.47 -7.57
C ASP A 224 -15.04 35.99 -7.67
N GLY A 225 -14.58 36.63 -6.61
CA GLY A 225 -14.32 38.06 -6.61
C GLY A 225 -13.20 38.50 -7.56
N VAL A 226 -12.42 37.56 -8.12
CA VAL A 226 -11.40 37.82 -9.14
C VAL A 226 -11.80 37.25 -10.50
N THR A 227 -12.40 36.06 -10.53
CA THR A 227 -12.71 35.34 -11.78
C THR A 227 -14.14 35.50 -12.27
N GLY A 228 -15.02 36.07 -11.46
CA GLY A 228 -16.46 35.80 -11.52
C GLY A 228 -16.78 34.37 -11.03
N PRO A 229 -18.06 33.97 -11.04
CA PRO A 229 -18.50 32.66 -10.56
C PRO A 229 -17.72 31.51 -11.19
N ALA A 230 -16.91 30.83 -10.37
CA ALA A 230 -16.05 29.74 -10.80
C ALA A 230 -16.42 28.42 -10.11
N THR A 231 -15.76 27.33 -10.51
CA THR A 231 -15.88 26.07 -9.78
C THR A 231 -15.21 26.19 -8.41
N LEU A 232 -15.73 25.47 -7.40
CA LEU A 232 -15.14 25.41 -6.06
C LEU A 232 -13.63 25.06 -6.11
N ILE A 233 -13.23 24.18 -7.02
CA ILE A 233 -11.83 23.76 -7.19
C ILE A 233 -10.94 24.93 -7.63
N GLN A 234 -11.41 25.76 -8.56
CA GLN A 234 -10.67 26.94 -9.01
C GLN A 234 -10.56 27.98 -7.89
N ALA A 235 -11.64 28.21 -7.14
CA ALA A 235 -11.62 29.14 -6.01
C ALA A 235 -10.63 28.67 -4.92
N VAL A 236 -10.63 27.39 -4.57
CA VAL A 236 -9.66 26.82 -3.62
C VAL A 236 -8.22 26.90 -4.14
N ALA A 237 -8.00 26.68 -5.44
CA ALA A 237 -6.67 26.81 -6.05
C ALA A 237 -6.15 28.26 -5.95
N GLN A 238 -6.98 29.25 -6.23
CA GLN A 238 -6.62 30.65 -6.07
C GLN A 238 -6.38 31.03 -4.61
N ALA A 239 -7.20 30.54 -3.68
CA ALA A 239 -7.01 30.80 -2.25
C ALA A 239 -5.62 30.32 -1.77
N LYS A 240 -5.11 29.19 -2.28
CA LYS A 240 -3.75 28.72 -1.98
C LYS A 240 -2.66 29.67 -2.50
N ILE A 241 -2.82 30.19 -3.72
CA ILE A 241 -1.89 31.16 -4.31
C ILE A 241 -1.89 32.44 -3.46
N ALA A 242 -3.07 33.02 -3.20
CA ALA A 242 -3.20 34.24 -2.42
C ALA A 242 -2.64 34.08 -1.00
N ALA A 243 -2.93 32.96 -0.32
CA ALA A 243 -2.40 32.68 1.01
C ALA A 243 -0.87 32.56 1.03
N ARG A 244 -0.28 31.89 0.03
CA ARG A 244 1.18 31.77 -0.09
C ARG A 244 1.82 33.14 -0.35
N SER A 245 1.29 33.91 -1.29
CA SER A 245 1.77 35.25 -1.63
C SER A 245 1.65 36.20 -0.43
N CYS A 246 0.53 36.15 0.29
CA CYS A 246 0.33 36.90 1.53
C CYS A 246 1.37 36.51 2.60
N ASN A 247 1.64 35.21 2.79
CA ASN A 247 2.67 34.74 3.70
C ASN A 247 4.10 35.15 3.27
N GLN A 248 4.40 35.21 1.97
CA GLN A 248 5.67 35.77 1.49
C GLN A 248 5.77 37.27 1.84
N TYR A 249 4.71 38.03 1.57
CA TYR A 249 4.64 39.46 1.90
C TYR A 249 4.80 39.73 3.40
N LEU A 250 4.09 38.99 4.27
CA LEU A 250 4.18 39.11 5.73
C LEU A 250 5.56 38.77 6.30
N ARG A 251 6.40 38.06 5.54
CA ARG A 251 7.76 37.66 5.92
C ARG A 251 8.84 38.50 5.22
N ASP A 252 8.45 39.60 4.59
CA ASP A 252 9.32 40.45 3.77
C ASP A 252 10.09 39.68 2.70
N MET A 253 9.50 38.59 2.17
CA MET A 253 10.06 37.80 1.09
C MET A 253 9.54 38.28 -0.27
N PRO A 254 10.32 38.15 -1.35
CA PRO A 254 9.82 38.42 -2.69
C PRO A 254 8.64 37.51 -3.02
N LEU A 255 7.62 38.08 -3.67
CA LEU A 255 6.43 37.38 -4.16
C LEU A 255 6.77 36.54 -5.38
N ILE A 256 7.24 35.32 -5.14
CA ILE A 256 7.64 34.38 -6.18
C ILE A 256 6.53 33.35 -6.34
N PRO A 257 5.87 33.29 -7.53
CA PRO A 257 4.88 32.27 -7.85
C PRO A 257 5.45 30.86 -7.70
N GLU A 258 4.58 29.87 -7.46
CA GLU A 258 5.02 28.48 -7.49
C GLU A 258 5.52 28.10 -8.88
N LYS A 259 6.72 27.52 -8.91
CA LYS A 259 7.26 26.92 -10.13
C LYS A 259 6.29 25.83 -10.58
N LYS A 260 5.74 25.96 -11.79
CA LYS A 260 4.91 24.93 -12.39
C LYS A 260 5.77 23.69 -12.62
N GLU A 261 5.37 22.58 -12.04
CA GLU A 261 6.06 21.31 -12.25
C GLU A 261 5.85 20.82 -13.69
N PHE A 262 6.88 20.20 -14.24
CA PHE A 262 6.78 19.50 -15.51
C PHE A 262 5.80 18.33 -15.39
N LEU A 263 4.81 18.28 -16.27
CA LEU A 263 3.87 17.16 -16.38
C LEU A 263 3.71 16.77 -17.85
N SER A 264 4.16 15.56 -18.19
CA SER A 264 3.85 14.97 -19.50
C SER A 264 2.42 14.47 -19.50
N LYS A 265 1.56 15.11 -20.30
CA LYS A 265 0.13 14.78 -20.44
C LYS A 265 -0.13 14.25 -21.85
N LYS A 266 -1.10 13.35 -22.01
CA LYS A 266 -1.54 12.89 -23.35
C LYS A 266 -1.97 14.06 -24.24
N ASP A 267 -2.63 15.06 -23.65
CA ASP A 267 -3.08 16.28 -24.34
C ASP A 267 -1.93 17.12 -24.92
N ASN A 268 -0.68 16.93 -24.45
CA ASN A 268 0.49 17.58 -25.04
C ASN A 268 0.85 16.97 -26.41
N PHE A 269 0.34 15.77 -26.72
CA PHE A 269 0.59 15.05 -27.97
C PHE A 269 -0.65 15.03 -28.88
N LYS A 270 -1.82 14.72 -28.31
CA LYS A 270 -3.10 14.68 -29.03
C LYS A 270 -4.27 14.85 -28.06
N LEU A 271 -5.26 15.67 -28.43
CA LEU A 271 -6.54 15.77 -27.72
C LEU A 271 -7.22 14.39 -27.66
N GLN A 272 -7.65 14.00 -26.47
CA GLN A 272 -8.31 12.72 -26.23
C GLN A 272 -9.77 12.77 -26.73
N ALA A 273 -10.14 11.85 -27.61
CA ALA A 273 -11.50 11.72 -28.15
C ALA A 273 -12.20 10.49 -27.54
N ALA A 274 -13.52 10.55 -27.37
CA ALA A 274 -14.28 9.46 -26.71
C ALA A 274 -14.18 8.14 -27.49
N GLU A 275 -14.06 8.22 -28.81
CA GLU A 275 -13.94 7.10 -29.72
C GLU A 275 -12.65 6.28 -29.48
N GLU A 276 -11.58 6.91 -28.95
CA GLU A 276 -10.32 6.21 -28.62
C GLU A 276 -10.44 5.22 -27.46
N TYR A 277 -11.54 5.30 -26.71
CA TYR A 277 -11.83 4.46 -25.55
C TYR A 277 -12.88 3.39 -25.83
N ALA A 278 -13.66 3.52 -26.93
CA ALA A 278 -14.82 2.68 -27.21
C ALA A 278 -14.47 1.19 -27.36
N ASP A 279 -13.32 0.88 -27.97
CA ASP A 279 -12.87 -0.51 -28.17
C ASP A 279 -12.04 -1.06 -26.99
N LYS A 280 -11.73 -0.21 -26.00
CA LYS A 280 -10.87 -0.57 -24.86
C LYS A 280 -11.64 -0.77 -23.57
N PHE A 281 -12.76 -0.06 -23.41
CA PHE A 281 -13.57 -0.09 -22.21
C PHE A 281 -15.04 -0.28 -22.59
N LEU A 282 -15.72 -1.17 -21.88
CA LEU A 282 -17.15 -1.34 -22.04
C LEU A 282 -17.88 -0.10 -21.53
N LYS A 283 -18.80 0.43 -22.34
CA LYS A 283 -19.70 1.50 -21.90
C LYS A 283 -20.64 0.94 -20.83
N GLN A 284 -20.54 1.46 -19.62
CA GLN A 284 -21.39 1.08 -18.50
C GLN A 284 -22.27 2.26 -18.07
N MET A 285 -23.57 2.00 -17.95
CA MET A 285 -24.54 2.97 -17.42
C MET A 285 -24.25 3.23 -15.94
N ARG A 286 -24.47 4.47 -15.49
CA ARG A 286 -24.43 4.81 -14.06
C ARG A 286 -25.57 4.10 -13.36
N GLN A 287 -25.32 3.61 -12.15
CA GLN A 287 -26.41 3.21 -11.27
C GLN A 287 -27.20 4.45 -10.87
N GLU A 288 -28.52 4.41 -11.04
CA GLU A 288 -29.38 5.51 -10.63
C GLU A 288 -29.33 5.68 -9.11
N MET A 289 -29.16 6.93 -8.68
CA MET A 289 -29.24 7.27 -7.26
C MET A 289 -30.70 7.19 -6.85
N PRO A 290 -31.08 6.37 -5.85
CA PRO A 290 -32.43 6.40 -5.31
C PRO A 290 -32.78 7.82 -4.87
N THR A 291 -33.96 8.29 -5.27
CA THR A 291 -34.50 9.59 -4.85
C THR A 291 -35.86 9.41 -4.17
N LEU A 292 -36.29 10.41 -3.40
CA LEU A 292 -37.68 10.48 -2.93
C LEU A 292 -38.65 10.51 -4.12
N GLU A 293 -39.83 9.92 -3.97
CA GLU A 293 -40.89 10.03 -4.99
C GLU A 293 -41.31 11.50 -5.19
N PRO A 294 -41.55 11.98 -6.43
CA PRO A 294 -41.83 13.40 -6.70
C PRO A 294 -42.92 14.03 -5.84
N ASP A 295 -44.01 13.31 -5.57
CA ASP A 295 -45.14 13.79 -4.75
C ASP A 295 -44.76 14.06 -3.28
N LEU A 296 -43.64 13.50 -2.81
CA LEU A 296 -43.10 13.68 -1.46
C LEU A 296 -42.06 14.81 -1.39
N ARG A 297 -41.75 15.49 -2.49
CA ARG A 297 -40.69 16.52 -2.58
C ARG A 297 -41.18 17.95 -2.35
N ASN A 298 -42.36 18.11 -1.78
CA ASN A 298 -42.95 19.40 -1.39
C ASN A 298 -42.39 19.97 -0.07
N ASN A 299 -41.21 19.51 0.35
CA ASN A 299 -40.54 19.89 1.59
C ASN A 299 -39.02 19.94 1.36
N PHE A 300 -38.27 20.31 2.40
CA PHE A 300 -36.81 20.49 2.35
C PHE A 300 -36.03 19.25 2.85
N SER A 301 -36.64 18.07 2.88
CA SER A 301 -35.91 16.82 3.17
C SER A 301 -34.95 16.49 2.03
N GLU A 302 -33.89 15.75 2.36
CA GLU A 302 -32.91 15.27 1.37
C GLU A 302 -33.59 14.40 0.31
N VAL A 303 -33.43 14.75 -0.97
CA VAL A 303 -34.07 14.05 -2.09
C VAL A 303 -33.24 12.86 -2.51
N GLU A 304 -31.92 12.99 -2.55
CA GLU A 304 -30.97 11.94 -2.93
C GLU A 304 -30.64 11.04 -1.74
N LEU A 305 -31.10 9.77 -1.77
CA LEU A 305 -31.07 8.88 -0.59
C LEU A 305 -29.79 8.04 -0.44
N GLY A 306 -28.81 8.21 -1.33
CA GLY A 306 -27.62 7.37 -1.38
C GLY A 306 -27.87 6.00 -2.01
N TYR A 307 -26.80 5.29 -2.35
CA TYR A 307 -26.91 3.93 -2.90
C TYR A 307 -27.48 2.95 -1.86
N LYS A 308 -28.37 2.06 -2.31
CA LYS A 308 -29.12 1.12 -1.46
C LYS A 308 -28.24 0.19 -0.61
N ASN A 309 -27.07 -0.18 -1.12
CA ASN A 309 -26.15 -1.07 -0.41
C ASN A 309 -24.69 -0.86 -0.86
N GLU A 310 -23.77 -1.47 -0.11
CA GLU A 310 -22.32 -1.39 -0.36
C GLU A 310 -21.90 -2.00 -1.69
N GLU A 311 -22.60 -3.02 -2.18
CA GLU A 311 -22.30 -3.69 -3.44
C GLU A 311 -22.49 -2.75 -4.64
N ILE A 312 -23.58 -1.99 -4.66
CA ILE A 312 -23.83 -0.96 -5.68
C ILE A 312 -22.75 0.11 -5.61
N ALA A 313 -22.40 0.58 -4.40
CA ALA A 313 -21.36 1.59 -4.24
C ALA A 313 -19.99 1.11 -4.74
N LYS A 314 -19.64 -0.16 -4.47
CA LYS A 314 -18.42 -0.80 -4.99
C LYS A 314 -18.45 -0.92 -6.52
N THR A 315 -19.58 -1.33 -7.07
CA THR A 315 -19.78 -1.45 -8.53
C THR A 315 -19.62 -0.10 -9.22
N GLU A 316 -20.21 0.96 -8.65
CA GLU A 316 -20.05 2.32 -9.18
C GLU A 316 -18.60 2.81 -9.05
N ALA A 317 -17.91 2.52 -7.95
CA ALA A 317 -16.49 2.85 -7.80
C ALA A 317 -15.60 2.13 -8.83
N GLN A 318 -15.93 0.89 -9.19
CA GLN A 318 -15.24 0.10 -10.21
C GLN A 318 -15.42 0.63 -11.64
N ARG A 319 -16.35 1.56 -11.89
CA ARG A 319 -16.49 2.24 -13.20
C ARG A 319 -15.43 3.29 -13.47
N CYS A 320 -14.55 3.58 -12.51
CA CYS A 320 -13.44 4.52 -12.70
C CYS A 320 -12.51 4.05 -13.84
N LEU A 321 -12.20 4.94 -14.79
CA LEU A 321 -11.22 4.67 -15.86
C LEU A 321 -9.75 4.83 -15.42
N GLU A 322 -9.52 4.96 -14.10
CA GLU A 322 -8.19 4.95 -13.48
C GLU A 322 -7.19 5.96 -14.06
N CYS A 323 -7.57 7.24 -14.14
CA CYS A 323 -6.66 8.27 -14.65
C CYS A 323 -5.53 8.59 -13.65
N GLY A 324 -4.28 8.60 -14.14
CA GLY A 324 -3.13 9.04 -13.34
C GLY A 324 -1.88 8.18 -13.51
N CYS A 325 -0.72 8.77 -13.25
CA CYS A 325 0.55 8.04 -13.20
C CYS A 325 0.87 7.69 -11.75
N VAL A 326 1.02 6.41 -11.44
CA VAL A 326 1.39 5.95 -10.08
C VAL A 326 2.79 6.43 -9.65
N ALA A 327 3.62 6.82 -10.62
CA ALA A 327 4.96 7.37 -10.37
C ALA A 327 4.95 8.90 -10.15
N TYR A 328 3.78 9.55 -10.00
CA TYR A 328 3.69 11.02 -9.97
C TYR A 328 4.61 11.70 -8.94
N TYR A 329 4.78 11.11 -7.76
CA TYR A 329 5.61 11.70 -6.68
C TYR A 329 7.06 11.23 -6.69
N ASP A 330 7.40 10.15 -7.41
CA ASP A 330 8.73 9.51 -7.44
C ASP A 330 9.31 9.36 -8.85
N CYS A 331 8.75 10.06 -9.85
CA CYS A 331 9.24 10.08 -11.22
C CYS A 331 10.48 10.98 -11.37
N ASP A 332 11.62 10.37 -11.68
CA ASP A 332 12.89 11.06 -11.94
C ASP A 332 12.78 12.00 -13.14
N LEU A 333 12.06 11.60 -14.20
CA LEU A 333 11.84 12.45 -15.38
C LEU A 333 11.09 13.74 -15.00
N LYS A 334 10.03 13.64 -14.19
CA LYS A 334 9.30 14.82 -13.70
C LYS A 334 10.20 15.72 -12.86
N ARG A 335 10.96 15.13 -11.92
CA ARG A 335 11.88 15.89 -11.06
C ARG A 335 12.88 16.68 -11.89
N TYR A 336 13.65 16.00 -12.74
CA TYR A 336 14.71 16.64 -13.51
C TYR A 336 14.17 17.57 -14.59
N ALA A 337 13.07 17.23 -15.26
CA ALA A 337 12.45 18.15 -16.23
C ALA A 337 11.94 19.43 -15.55
N THR A 338 11.47 19.35 -14.30
CA THR A 338 11.10 20.54 -13.52
C THR A 338 12.33 21.33 -13.07
N GLU A 339 13.38 20.64 -12.63
CA GLU A 339 14.64 21.25 -12.17
C GLU A 339 15.31 22.06 -13.28
N TYR A 340 15.40 21.48 -14.48
CA TYR A 340 16.05 22.07 -15.66
C TYR A 340 15.11 22.87 -16.59
N ASP A 341 13.89 23.18 -16.15
CA ASP A 341 12.92 23.99 -16.91
C ASP A 341 12.67 23.47 -18.34
N ALA A 342 12.49 22.15 -18.47
CA ALA A 342 12.30 21.51 -19.76
C ALA A 342 10.98 21.92 -20.41
N GLU A 343 11.05 22.47 -21.62
CA GLU A 343 9.90 22.87 -22.42
C GLU A 343 9.55 21.81 -23.47
N GLN A 344 8.50 21.01 -23.21
CA GLN A 344 8.11 19.92 -24.11
C GLN A 344 7.79 20.37 -25.54
N LYS A 345 7.22 21.57 -25.71
CA LYS A 345 6.79 22.11 -27.02
C LYS A 345 7.91 22.76 -27.83
N ARG A 346 9.12 22.88 -27.27
CA ARG A 346 10.24 23.52 -27.98
C ARG A 346 10.69 22.71 -29.21
N PHE A 347 10.57 21.38 -29.15
CA PHE A 347 10.89 20.46 -30.23
C PHE A 347 9.75 19.47 -30.43
N GLU A 348 8.66 19.94 -31.04
CA GLU A 348 7.53 19.08 -31.40
C GLU A 348 7.91 18.16 -32.57
N GLY A 349 7.39 16.92 -32.55
CA GLY A 349 7.72 15.91 -33.53
C GLY A 349 6.77 14.72 -33.49
N LYS A 350 7.09 13.68 -34.26
CA LYS A 350 6.35 12.42 -34.24
C LYS A 350 6.49 11.78 -32.85
N PHE A 351 5.41 11.18 -32.37
CA PHE A 351 5.40 10.34 -31.17
C PHE A 351 4.80 8.98 -31.51
N LYS A 352 4.96 8.02 -30.59
CA LYS A 352 4.45 6.66 -30.75
C LYS A 352 3.38 6.35 -29.75
N GLN A 353 2.51 5.44 -30.16
CA GLN A 353 1.51 4.86 -29.30
C GLN A 353 1.73 3.37 -29.26
N TYR A 354 1.92 2.85 -28.05
CA TYR A 354 2.05 1.44 -27.76
C TYR A 354 0.83 0.97 -26.98
N ASN A 355 0.42 -0.27 -27.22
CA ASN A 355 -0.51 -0.95 -26.32
C ASN A 355 0.21 -1.22 -25.00
N ILE A 356 -0.51 -1.04 -23.89
CA ILE A 356 0.01 -1.35 -22.56
C ILE A 356 -0.05 -2.86 -22.36
N ASP A 357 1.04 -3.45 -21.90
CA ASP A 357 1.14 -4.89 -21.66
C ASP A 357 0.75 -5.22 -20.21
N PHE A 358 -0.39 -5.89 -20.07
CA PHE A 358 -0.94 -6.39 -18.80
C PHE A 358 -0.86 -7.92 -18.68
N ARG A 359 -0.18 -8.62 -19.62
CA ARG A 359 -0.19 -10.09 -19.67
C ARG A 359 0.45 -10.74 -18.43
N HIS A 360 1.32 -10.01 -17.71
CA HIS A 360 1.91 -10.50 -16.47
C HIS A 360 1.08 -10.06 -15.24
N PRO A 361 0.78 -10.96 -14.29
CA PRO A 361 -0.16 -10.68 -13.18
C PRO A 361 0.31 -9.59 -12.20
N PHE A 362 1.62 -9.35 -12.11
CA PHE A 362 2.20 -8.36 -11.17
C PHE A 362 2.93 -7.18 -11.85
N VAL A 363 3.11 -7.21 -13.17
CA VAL A 363 3.97 -6.24 -13.87
C VAL A 363 3.20 -5.68 -15.06
N GLU A 364 3.02 -4.37 -15.06
CA GLU A 364 2.49 -3.59 -16.19
C GLU A 364 3.67 -2.96 -16.95
N ILE A 365 3.67 -3.06 -18.28
CA ILE A 365 4.64 -2.38 -19.14
C ILE A 365 3.91 -1.38 -20.04
N ASP A 366 4.14 -0.10 -19.78
CA ASP A 366 3.64 1.02 -20.58
C ASP A 366 4.81 1.73 -21.29
N ASN A 367 5.12 1.25 -22.50
CA ASN A 367 6.18 1.81 -23.34
C ASN A 367 5.92 3.27 -23.75
N ASN A 368 4.70 3.80 -23.62
CA ASN A 368 4.42 5.21 -23.89
C ASN A 368 5.12 6.15 -22.90
N LYS A 369 5.55 5.64 -21.74
CA LYS A 369 6.29 6.38 -20.70
C LYS A 369 7.79 6.07 -20.69
N CYS A 370 8.25 5.14 -21.53
CA CYS A 370 9.62 4.65 -21.49
C CYS A 370 10.58 5.65 -22.15
N ILE A 371 11.70 5.93 -21.48
CA ILE A 371 12.78 6.79 -22.01
C ILE A 371 13.99 5.99 -22.53
N LEU A 372 13.83 4.68 -22.71
CA LEU A 372 14.85 3.76 -23.23
C LEU A 372 16.20 3.79 -22.48
N CYS A 373 16.19 4.10 -21.18
CA CYS A 373 17.40 4.14 -20.35
C CYS A 373 18.02 2.76 -20.07
N SER A 374 17.36 1.67 -20.47
CA SER A 374 17.75 0.27 -20.24
C SER A 374 17.99 -0.15 -18.78
N ARG A 375 17.63 0.66 -17.78
CA ARG A 375 17.77 0.30 -16.35
C ARG A 375 17.05 -1.00 -15.99
N CYS A 376 15.84 -1.21 -16.52
CA CYS A 376 15.06 -2.43 -16.30
C CYS A 376 15.72 -3.69 -16.90
N ILE A 377 16.37 -3.57 -18.05
CA ILE A 377 17.09 -4.65 -18.72
C ILE A 377 18.36 -4.98 -17.94
N ARG A 378 19.14 -3.95 -17.60
CA ARG A 378 20.39 -4.07 -16.86
C ARG A 378 20.17 -4.72 -15.49
N ILE A 379 19.19 -4.27 -14.71
CA ILE A 379 18.93 -4.88 -13.39
C ILE A 379 18.46 -6.35 -13.51
N CYS A 380 17.69 -6.68 -14.55
CA CYS A 380 17.22 -8.03 -14.81
C CYS A 380 18.37 -8.98 -15.19
N ARG A 381 19.39 -8.48 -15.89
CA ARG A 381 20.58 -9.24 -16.32
C ARG A 381 21.68 -9.26 -15.26
N GLU A 382 22.11 -8.09 -14.80
CA GLU A 382 23.33 -7.86 -14.00
C GLU A 382 23.13 -8.19 -12.52
N VAL A 383 21.91 -8.03 -11.99
CA VAL A 383 21.60 -8.27 -10.56
C VAL A 383 20.77 -9.53 -10.39
N VAL A 384 19.64 -9.63 -11.09
CA VAL A 384 18.74 -10.79 -10.95
C VAL A 384 19.27 -12.04 -11.65
N GLY A 385 19.91 -11.88 -12.81
CA GLY A 385 20.37 -13.01 -13.64
C GLY A 385 19.25 -13.70 -14.43
N ALA A 386 18.07 -13.09 -14.52
CA ALA A 386 16.94 -13.61 -15.29
C ALA A 386 17.10 -13.29 -16.78
N ASN A 387 17.56 -12.08 -17.13
CA ASN A 387 17.71 -11.64 -18.53
C ASN A 387 16.41 -11.80 -19.36
N ALA A 388 15.28 -11.42 -18.77
CA ALA A 388 13.94 -11.61 -19.35
C ALA A 388 13.45 -10.45 -20.22
N LEU A 389 14.16 -9.31 -20.23
CA LEU A 389 13.79 -8.09 -20.95
C LEU A 389 14.88 -7.70 -21.94
N GLY A 390 14.50 -7.14 -23.07
CA GLY A 390 15.41 -6.63 -24.11
C GLY A 390 14.88 -5.37 -24.80
N LEU A 391 15.73 -4.78 -25.64
CA LEU A 391 15.35 -3.75 -26.60
C LEU A 391 15.01 -4.44 -27.92
N VAL A 392 13.85 -4.14 -28.47
CA VAL A 392 13.39 -4.63 -29.78
C VAL A 392 13.41 -3.46 -30.76
N GLU A 393 13.65 -3.73 -32.05
CA GLU A 393 13.84 -2.73 -33.12
C GLU A 393 15.05 -1.80 -32.91
N ARG A 394 15.19 -0.79 -33.78
CA ARG A 394 16.33 0.15 -33.79
C ARG A 394 15.89 1.60 -33.96
N GLY A 395 16.63 2.51 -33.31
CA GLY A 395 16.44 3.95 -33.47
C GLY A 395 15.13 4.42 -32.86
N PHE A 396 14.34 5.18 -33.61
CA PHE A 396 13.04 5.66 -33.13
C PHE A 396 12.06 4.49 -32.88
N GLU A 397 12.18 3.37 -33.60
CA GLU A 397 11.37 2.13 -33.45
C GLU A 397 11.65 1.36 -32.17
N THR A 398 12.71 1.69 -31.43
CA THR A 398 13.11 0.91 -30.27
C THR A 398 12.10 0.97 -29.12
N TYR A 399 11.76 -0.19 -28.54
CA TYR A 399 10.94 -0.31 -27.35
C TYR A 399 11.43 -1.45 -26.43
N VAL A 400 10.99 -1.43 -25.17
CA VAL A 400 11.32 -2.49 -24.21
C VAL A 400 10.27 -3.59 -24.31
N ALA A 401 10.71 -4.83 -24.46
CA ALA A 401 9.81 -5.99 -24.52
C ALA A 401 10.42 -7.21 -23.81
N PRO A 402 9.59 -8.19 -23.44
CA PRO A 402 10.08 -9.50 -23.02
C PRO A 402 10.80 -10.21 -24.16
N SER A 403 11.71 -11.11 -23.80
CA SER A 403 12.47 -11.92 -24.77
C SER A 403 11.54 -12.63 -25.77
N MET A 404 11.89 -12.56 -27.06
CA MET A 404 11.13 -13.13 -28.19
C MET A 404 9.69 -12.60 -28.35
N GLY A 405 9.30 -11.51 -27.68
CA GLY A 405 7.94 -10.94 -27.78
C GLY A 405 6.88 -11.70 -26.97
N ASN A 406 7.27 -12.75 -26.24
CA ASN A 406 6.40 -13.56 -25.39
C ASN A 406 5.83 -12.76 -24.20
N CYS A 407 4.92 -13.36 -23.43
CA CYS A 407 4.58 -12.81 -22.11
C CYS A 407 5.77 -13.00 -21.16
N LEU A 408 5.98 -12.09 -20.20
CA LEU A 408 7.03 -12.27 -19.17
C LEU A 408 6.95 -13.63 -18.46
N GLN A 409 5.75 -14.18 -18.25
CA GLN A 409 5.56 -15.48 -17.59
C GLN A 409 6.14 -16.66 -18.38
N GLU A 410 6.30 -16.50 -19.71
CA GLU A 410 6.84 -17.50 -20.63
C GLU A 410 8.33 -17.28 -20.90
N THR A 411 8.95 -16.36 -20.17
CA THR A 411 10.39 -16.08 -20.21
C THR A 411 11.05 -16.56 -18.92
N SER A 412 12.34 -16.27 -18.76
CA SER A 412 13.10 -16.46 -17.52
C SER A 412 12.73 -15.48 -16.38
N CYS A 413 11.62 -14.74 -16.50
CA CYS A 413 11.18 -13.79 -15.47
C CYS A 413 10.83 -14.52 -14.16
N GLU A 414 11.39 -14.05 -13.04
CA GLU A 414 11.13 -14.61 -11.71
C GLU A 414 10.02 -13.85 -10.95
N SER A 415 9.36 -12.90 -11.63
CA SER A 415 8.39 -11.96 -11.05
C SER A 415 8.97 -11.20 -9.85
N CYS A 416 10.26 -10.85 -9.87
CA CYS A 416 10.95 -10.25 -8.72
C CYS A 416 10.60 -8.77 -8.47
N GLY A 417 10.07 -8.07 -9.47
CA GLY A 417 9.73 -6.65 -9.38
C GLY A 417 10.92 -5.68 -9.44
N MET A 418 12.14 -6.17 -9.67
CA MET A 418 13.34 -5.32 -9.75
C MET A 418 13.28 -4.33 -10.93
N CYS A 419 12.65 -4.72 -12.04
CA CYS A 419 12.42 -3.81 -13.17
C CYS A 419 11.49 -2.63 -12.81
N ILE A 420 10.51 -2.84 -11.92
CA ILE A 420 9.64 -1.79 -11.38
C ILE A 420 10.47 -0.84 -10.51
N SER A 421 11.21 -1.39 -9.55
CA SER A 421 12.04 -0.59 -8.63
C SER A 421 13.12 0.23 -9.36
N ALA A 422 13.60 -0.25 -10.51
CA ALA A 422 14.59 0.45 -11.32
C ALA A 422 14.00 1.46 -12.31
N CYS A 423 12.69 1.45 -12.57
CA CYS A 423 12.07 2.29 -13.59
C CYS A 423 11.95 3.76 -13.13
N PRO A 424 12.59 4.72 -13.82
CA PRO A 424 12.55 6.13 -13.41
C PRO A 424 11.25 6.87 -13.75
N THR A 425 10.43 6.34 -14.66
CA THR A 425 9.31 7.09 -15.28
C THR A 425 7.93 6.47 -15.06
N GLY A 426 7.85 5.34 -14.35
CA GLY A 426 6.61 4.58 -14.23
C GLY A 426 6.19 3.92 -15.55
N ALA A 427 7.14 3.64 -16.45
CA ALA A 427 6.92 2.82 -17.64
C ALA A 427 6.80 1.33 -17.31
N ILE A 428 7.39 0.89 -16.20
CA ILE A 428 7.17 -0.45 -15.65
C ILE A 428 6.66 -0.27 -14.23
N THR A 429 5.44 -0.71 -13.96
CA THR A 429 4.75 -0.51 -12.68
C THR A 429 4.14 -1.81 -12.18
N GLU A 430 3.67 -1.80 -10.93
CA GLU A 430 2.91 -2.92 -10.38
C GLU A 430 1.59 -3.03 -11.15
N ASN A 431 1.28 -4.23 -11.64
CA ASN A 431 -0.04 -4.53 -12.18
C ASN A 431 -0.99 -4.74 -10.99
N VAL A 432 -1.89 -3.78 -10.78
CA VAL A 432 -2.79 -3.72 -9.63
C VAL A 432 -4.23 -3.80 -10.13
N LEU A 433 -5.12 -4.39 -9.31
CA LEU A 433 -6.55 -4.48 -9.62
C LEU A 433 -7.20 -3.09 -9.74
N PHE A 434 -6.67 -2.11 -9.00
CA PHE A 434 -7.11 -0.73 -9.04
C PHE A 434 -5.89 0.17 -8.87
N LYS A 435 -5.65 1.08 -9.82
CA LYS A 435 -4.60 2.09 -9.66
C LYS A 435 -5.02 3.09 -8.58
N PRO A 436 -4.34 3.12 -7.41
CA PRO A 436 -4.51 4.26 -6.54
C PRO A 436 -4.02 5.47 -7.33
N GLY A 437 -4.86 6.49 -7.47
CA GLY A 437 -4.47 7.76 -8.09
C GLY A 437 -3.20 8.34 -7.42
N PRO A 438 -2.68 9.48 -7.87
CA PRO A 438 -1.49 10.08 -7.25
C PRO A 438 -1.77 10.49 -5.80
N VAL A 439 -1.59 9.56 -4.87
CA VAL A 439 -1.78 9.72 -3.43
C VAL A 439 -0.41 9.89 -2.78
N LYS A 440 -0.23 11.00 -2.04
CA LYS A 440 0.94 11.19 -1.20
C LYS A 440 0.84 10.26 0.01
N THR A 441 1.77 9.31 0.08
CA THR A 441 1.84 8.26 1.11
C THR A 441 2.80 8.64 2.22
N ASP A 442 2.47 8.15 3.42
CA ASP A 442 3.37 8.08 4.56
C ASP A 442 4.12 6.73 4.49
N LYS A 443 5.18 6.55 5.29
CA LYS A 443 6.01 5.34 5.28
C LYS A 443 6.12 4.73 6.67
N MET A 444 6.09 3.40 6.74
CA MET A 444 6.47 2.63 7.91
C MET A 444 7.62 1.68 7.54
N ASP A 445 8.72 1.75 8.26
CA ASP A 445 9.91 0.93 8.01
C ASP A 445 9.94 -0.31 8.90
N THR A 446 10.17 -1.48 8.32
CA THR A 446 10.21 -2.74 9.07
C THR A 446 11.13 -3.77 8.40
N VAL A 447 11.25 -4.95 9.00
CA VAL A 447 12.03 -6.06 8.46
C VAL A 447 11.08 -7.06 7.79
N CYS A 448 11.45 -7.50 6.59
CA CYS A 448 10.71 -8.51 5.83
C CYS A 448 10.55 -9.79 6.65
N ASN A 449 9.31 -10.22 6.86
CA ASN A 449 8.95 -11.38 7.68
C ASN A 449 8.76 -12.67 6.87
N TYR A 450 9.35 -12.80 5.68
CA TYR A 450 9.17 -13.98 4.80
C TYR A 450 10.30 -15.02 4.88
N CYS A 451 11.52 -14.64 4.48
CA CYS A 451 12.69 -15.54 4.41
C CYS A 451 13.78 -15.07 5.37
N SER A 452 14.79 -15.91 5.60
CA SER A 452 15.86 -15.70 6.59
C SER A 452 16.91 -14.65 6.24
N VAL A 453 16.80 -13.97 5.09
CA VAL A 453 17.78 -12.95 4.67
C VAL A 453 17.72 -11.71 5.57
N GLY A 454 16.52 -11.27 5.95
CA GLY A 454 16.34 -10.06 6.77
C GLY A 454 16.44 -8.76 5.97
N CYS A 455 15.70 -8.64 4.87
CA CYS A 455 15.66 -7.39 4.09
C CYS A 455 14.86 -6.31 4.80
N GLU A 456 15.36 -5.08 4.87
CA GLU A 456 14.62 -3.92 5.37
C GLU A 456 13.71 -3.37 4.26
N ILE A 457 12.47 -3.03 4.61
CA ILE A 457 11.40 -2.64 3.70
C ILE A 457 10.66 -1.41 4.22
N SER A 458 10.09 -0.63 3.31
CA SER A 458 9.21 0.49 3.62
C SER A 458 7.81 0.20 3.08
N ILE A 459 6.82 0.16 3.98
CA ILE A 459 5.41 0.04 3.65
C ILE A 459 4.86 1.45 3.42
N HIS A 460 4.44 1.73 2.19
CA HIS A 460 3.81 3.00 1.84
C HIS A 460 2.32 2.92 2.12
N HIS A 461 1.81 3.81 2.97
CA HIS A 461 0.42 3.75 3.41
C HIS A 461 -0.25 5.12 3.40
N LYS A 462 -1.58 5.12 3.48
CA LYS A 462 -2.36 6.32 3.78
C LYS A 462 -3.34 5.99 4.89
N LYS A 463 -3.20 6.64 6.06
CA LYS A 463 -4.04 6.38 7.24
C LYS A 463 -4.14 4.88 7.60
N GLY A 464 -3.01 4.17 7.50
CA GLY A 464 -2.93 2.73 7.79
C GLY A 464 -3.24 1.79 6.62
N PHE A 465 -3.84 2.27 5.52
CA PHE A 465 -4.07 1.44 4.33
C PHE A 465 -2.80 1.33 3.49
N ALA A 466 -2.24 0.12 3.38
CA ALA A 466 -1.00 -0.15 2.64
C ALA A 466 -1.25 -0.12 1.13
N LEU A 467 -0.46 0.66 0.38
CA LEU A 467 -0.62 0.85 -1.06
C LEU A 467 0.45 0.13 -1.86
N LYS A 468 1.71 0.22 -1.40
CA LYS A 468 2.85 -0.47 -2.03
C LYS A 468 3.96 -0.72 -1.02
N VAL A 469 4.88 -1.62 -1.35
CA VAL A 469 6.12 -1.83 -0.58
C VAL A 469 7.33 -1.55 -1.46
N THR A 470 8.30 -0.85 -0.90
CA THR A 470 9.63 -0.64 -1.50
C THR A 470 10.71 -1.18 -0.56
N GLY A 471 11.90 -1.42 -1.08
CA GLY A 471 13.02 -1.79 -0.24
C GLY A 471 13.64 -0.56 0.42
N ASN A 472 14.03 -0.71 1.68
CA ASN A 472 14.79 0.28 2.42
C ASN A 472 16.27 -0.11 2.44
N LYS A 473 17.17 0.87 2.53
CA LYS A 473 18.61 0.61 2.60
C LYS A 473 18.97 0.12 3.99
N GLY A 474 18.99 -1.21 4.15
CA GLY A 474 19.23 -1.87 5.42
C GLY A 474 20.64 -2.43 5.60
N LYS A 475 20.87 -3.07 6.75
CA LYS A 475 22.15 -3.74 7.06
C LYS A 475 22.49 -4.88 6.09
N ILE A 476 21.47 -5.57 5.56
CA ILE A 476 21.65 -6.73 4.67
C ILE A 476 21.49 -6.33 3.21
N ASN A 477 20.36 -5.68 2.87
CA ASN A 477 20.07 -5.16 1.55
C ASN A 477 20.45 -3.68 1.47
N SER A 478 21.76 -3.39 1.50
CA SER A 478 22.30 -2.01 1.45
C SER A 478 21.84 -1.21 0.22
N ASP A 479 21.57 -1.89 -0.89
CA ASP A 479 21.07 -1.28 -2.13
C ASP A 479 19.55 -1.05 -2.14
N GLY A 480 18.82 -1.51 -1.12
CA GLY A 480 17.36 -1.47 -1.07
C GLY A 480 16.68 -2.51 -1.97
N ASN A 481 17.40 -3.55 -2.41
CA ASN A 481 16.83 -4.62 -3.21
C ASN A 481 15.95 -5.55 -2.34
N ILE A 482 14.78 -5.92 -2.87
CA ILE A 482 13.82 -6.83 -2.22
C ILE A 482 13.29 -7.84 -3.23
N CYS A 483 12.77 -8.97 -2.74
CA CYS A 483 12.19 -9.99 -3.60
C CYS A 483 10.68 -9.80 -3.80
N LYS A 484 10.07 -10.70 -4.58
CA LYS A 484 8.64 -10.66 -4.93
C LYS A 484 7.70 -10.72 -3.73
N TYR A 485 8.10 -11.40 -2.65
CA TYR A 485 7.22 -11.64 -1.50
C TYR A 485 6.83 -10.35 -0.76
N PRO A 486 7.75 -9.52 -0.24
CA PRO A 486 7.37 -8.23 0.33
C PRO A 486 6.84 -7.26 -0.74
N LYS A 487 7.31 -7.35 -1.99
CA LYS A 487 6.94 -6.44 -3.07
C LYS A 487 5.45 -6.52 -3.46
N PHE A 488 4.92 -7.74 -3.56
CA PHE A 488 3.56 -8.00 -4.03
C PHE A 488 2.67 -8.69 -2.99
N GLY A 489 3.25 -9.22 -1.91
CA GLY A 489 2.54 -9.99 -0.89
C GLY A 489 1.97 -9.16 0.25
N HIS A 490 2.01 -7.82 0.19
CA HIS A 490 1.59 -6.94 1.28
C HIS A 490 0.07 -6.79 1.43
N TYR A 491 -0.74 -7.34 0.52
CA TYR A 491 -2.20 -7.18 0.52
C TYR A 491 -2.88 -7.68 1.80
N TYR A 492 -2.32 -8.67 2.50
CA TYR A 492 -2.88 -9.18 3.77
C TYR A 492 -2.94 -8.11 4.86
N ILE A 493 -2.11 -7.05 4.78
CA ILE A 493 -2.13 -5.94 5.75
C ILE A 493 -3.48 -5.21 5.71
N ASN A 494 -4.10 -5.15 4.54
CA ASN A 494 -5.39 -4.49 4.33
C ASN A 494 -6.58 -5.45 4.46
N ASP A 495 -6.34 -6.75 4.71
CA ASP A 495 -7.43 -7.72 4.78
C ASP A 495 -8.29 -7.45 6.01
N ASN A 496 -9.61 -7.32 5.78
CA ASN A 496 -10.59 -7.05 6.82
C ASN A 496 -10.99 -8.29 7.61
N ASN A 497 -10.62 -9.50 7.16
CA ASN A 497 -10.86 -10.76 7.85
C ASN A 497 -9.85 -11.05 8.97
N ARG A 498 -8.94 -10.10 9.24
CA ARG A 498 -7.96 -10.22 10.31
C ARG A 498 -8.66 -10.32 11.67
N ILE A 499 -8.21 -11.27 12.50
CA ILE A 499 -8.72 -11.47 13.85
C ILE A 499 -8.25 -10.30 14.72
N THR A 500 -9.19 -9.62 15.38
CA THR A 500 -8.91 -8.46 16.25
C THR A 500 -9.27 -8.70 17.71
N LYS A 501 -10.03 -9.76 18.01
CA LYS A 501 -10.46 -10.15 19.35
C LYS A 501 -10.31 -11.66 19.56
N PRO A 502 -10.16 -12.14 20.81
CA PRO A 502 -10.16 -13.56 21.10
C PRO A 502 -11.47 -14.25 20.69
N LEU A 503 -11.36 -15.45 20.12
CA LEU A 503 -12.49 -16.23 19.61
C LEU A 503 -12.54 -17.60 20.29
N LEU A 504 -13.63 -17.90 21.00
CA LEU A 504 -13.86 -19.19 21.63
C LEU A 504 -14.80 -20.05 20.79
N LYS A 505 -14.44 -21.30 20.55
CA LYS A 505 -15.26 -22.26 19.82
C LYS A 505 -16.43 -22.75 20.68
N GLN A 506 -17.65 -22.62 20.16
CA GLN A 506 -18.89 -23.13 20.74
C GLN A 506 -19.62 -23.98 19.69
N GLY A 507 -19.54 -25.30 19.84
CA GLY A 507 -19.99 -26.23 18.79
C GLY A 507 -19.13 -26.09 17.52
N THR A 508 -19.76 -25.69 16.42
CA THR A 508 -19.10 -25.46 15.13
C THR A 508 -18.72 -24.00 14.87
N GLU A 509 -19.16 -23.06 15.71
CA GLU A 509 -18.99 -21.63 15.49
C GLU A 509 -18.00 -21.00 16.48
N PHE A 510 -17.39 -19.89 16.09
CA PHE A 510 -16.53 -19.08 16.94
C PHE A 510 -17.28 -17.85 17.45
N LYS A 511 -17.18 -17.58 18.76
CA LYS A 511 -17.75 -16.37 19.38
C LYS A 511 -16.67 -15.53 20.03
N GLU A 512 -16.79 -14.21 19.87
CA GLU A 512 -15.91 -13.23 20.52
C GLU A 512 -16.01 -13.32 22.05
N ILE A 513 -14.87 -13.28 22.72
CA ILE A 513 -14.75 -13.14 24.18
C ILE A 513 -13.74 -12.06 24.54
N SER A 514 -13.77 -11.57 25.79
CA SER A 514 -12.76 -10.62 26.28
C SER A 514 -11.39 -11.29 26.44
N PHE A 515 -10.33 -10.49 26.37
CA PHE A 515 -8.96 -10.94 26.66
C PHE A 515 -8.81 -11.52 28.06
N ASP A 516 -9.38 -10.88 29.08
CA ASP A 516 -9.30 -11.38 30.46
C ASP A 516 -9.87 -12.79 30.60
N LYS A 517 -11.05 -13.04 29.99
CA LYS A 517 -11.68 -14.36 29.99
C LYS A 517 -10.86 -15.39 29.21
N ALA A 518 -10.26 -14.98 28.09
CA ALA A 518 -9.37 -15.84 27.32
C ALA A 518 -8.14 -16.25 28.15
N PHE A 519 -7.53 -15.30 28.85
CA PHE A 519 -6.35 -15.55 29.69
C PHE A 519 -6.67 -16.41 30.91
N GLU A 520 -7.83 -16.22 31.53
CA GLU A 520 -8.33 -17.08 32.62
C GLU A 520 -8.52 -18.52 32.14
N LEU A 521 -9.20 -18.71 31.01
CA LEU A 521 -9.41 -20.03 30.44
C LEU A 521 -8.09 -20.74 30.12
N ILE A 522 -7.13 -20.03 29.53
CA ILE A 522 -5.79 -20.58 29.24
C ILE A 522 -5.09 -20.99 30.55
N ALA A 523 -5.08 -20.12 31.55
CA ALA A 523 -4.43 -20.40 32.82
C ALA A 523 -5.06 -21.59 33.56
N ASP A 524 -6.39 -21.69 33.54
CA ASP A 524 -7.14 -22.79 34.16
C ASP A 524 -6.85 -24.11 33.45
N LYS A 525 -6.81 -24.12 32.10
CA LYS A 525 -6.46 -25.31 31.32
C LYS A 525 -5.03 -25.78 31.56
N ILE A 526 -4.07 -24.86 31.62
CA ILE A 526 -2.67 -25.20 31.96
C ILE A 526 -2.59 -25.88 33.33
N LYS A 527 -3.33 -25.36 34.33
CA LYS A 527 -3.34 -25.88 35.71
C LYS A 527 -4.13 -27.18 35.88
N SER A 528 -5.04 -27.50 34.95
CA SER A 528 -5.92 -28.67 35.09
C SER A 528 -5.26 -30.02 34.73
N VAL A 529 -4.04 -30.00 34.19
CA VAL A 529 -3.30 -31.19 33.75
C VAL A 529 -1.89 -31.20 34.35
N LYS A 530 -1.15 -32.32 34.23
CA LYS A 530 0.25 -32.37 34.66
C LYS A 530 1.09 -31.43 33.80
N PRO A 531 2.18 -30.84 34.33
CA PRO A 531 3.03 -29.92 33.56
C PRO A 531 3.41 -30.43 32.16
N ASP A 532 3.88 -31.67 32.06
CA ASP A 532 4.34 -32.28 30.80
C ASP A 532 3.20 -32.77 29.88
N GLU A 533 1.94 -32.60 30.29
CA GLU A 533 0.79 -32.77 29.38
C GLU A 533 0.44 -31.47 28.65
N ASN A 534 1.13 -30.37 28.96
CA ASN A 534 1.07 -29.10 28.22
C ASN A 534 2.21 -29.03 27.19
N SER A 535 1.96 -28.40 26.04
CA SER A 535 2.98 -28.15 25.02
C SER A 535 2.82 -26.78 24.37
N PHE A 536 3.95 -26.16 24.04
CA PHE A 536 4.02 -24.79 23.52
C PHE A 536 4.82 -24.75 22.21
N PHE A 537 4.25 -24.12 21.19
CA PHE A 537 4.86 -24.00 19.87
C PHE A 537 5.01 -22.54 19.50
N ALA A 538 6.24 -22.10 19.18
CA ALA A 538 6.52 -20.74 18.79
C ALA A 538 7.01 -20.68 17.34
N GLY A 539 6.39 -19.82 16.54
CA GLY A 539 6.69 -19.65 15.13
C GLY A 539 7.89 -18.81 14.81
N ALA A 540 8.62 -19.18 13.77
CA ALA A 540 9.77 -18.42 13.26
C ALA A 540 9.42 -17.04 12.66
N ARG A 541 8.13 -16.66 12.66
CA ARG A 541 7.64 -15.33 12.28
C ARG A 541 7.49 -14.39 13.47
N LEU A 542 7.44 -14.93 14.69
CA LEU A 542 7.39 -14.16 15.92
C LEU A 542 8.69 -13.39 16.12
N SER A 543 8.60 -12.27 16.84
CA SER A 543 9.77 -11.53 17.33
C SER A 543 10.55 -12.36 18.36
N ASN A 544 11.80 -11.99 18.58
CA ASN A 544 12.63 -12.61 19.61
C ASN A 544 11.99 -12.45 21.00
N GLU A 545 11.34 -11.32 21.25
CA GLU A 545 10.66 -11.01 22.49
C GLU A 545 9.46 -11.94 22.73
N GLU A 546 8.62 -12.14 21.71
CA GLU A 546 7.50 -13.10 21.75
C GLU A 546 8.01 -14.54 21.97
N MET A 547 9.02 -14.99 21.22
CA MET A 547 9.61 -16.32 21.38
C MET A 547 10.16 -16.55 22.80
N TYR A 548 10.86 -15.55 23.35
CA TYR A 548 11.36 -15.60 24.71
C TYR A 548 10.22 -15.69 25.73
N LEU A 549 9.14 -14.95 25.52
CA LEU A 549 7.96 -14.99 26.40
C LEU A 549 7.21 -16.32 26.31
N VAL A 550 7.06 -16.92 25.11
CA VAL A 550 6.46 -18.25 24.94
C VAL A 550 7.24 -19.31 25.71
N GLN A 551 8.57 -19.33 25.59
CA GLN A 551 9.36 -20.32 26.34
C GLN A 551 9.36 -20.04 27.85
N LYS A 552 9.31 -18.76 28.27
CA LYS A 552 9.20 -18.39 29.69
C LYS A 552 7.84 -18.85 30.23
N LEU A 553 6.76 -18.68 29.47
CA LEU A 553 5.42 -19.16 29.83
C LEU A 553 5.41 -20.69 29.98
N SER A 554 6.03 -21.42 29.06
CA SER A 554 6.16 -22.88 29.14
C SER A 554 6.91 -23.32 30.41
N ARG A 555 8.10 -22.75 30.66
CA ARG A 555 9.00 -23.20 31.72
C ARG A 555 8.68 -22.63 33.10
N ALA A 556 8.46 -21.32 33.19
CA ALA A 556 8.15 -20.65 34.45
C ALA A 556 6.66 -20.79 34.80
N GLY A 557 5.75 -20.61 33.83
CA GLY A 557 4.31 -20.68 34.03
C GLY A 557 3.80 -22.13 34.15
N ALA A 558 3.87 -22.89 33.07
CA ALA A 558 3.33 -24.24 32.98
C ALA A 558 4.24 -25.34 33.57
N LYS A 559 5.47 -24.99 33.97
CA LYS A 559 6.46 -25.89 34.59
C LYS A 559 6.86 -27.09 33.74
N THR A 560 6.94 -26.91 32.42
CA THR A 560 7.39 -27.96 31.47
C THR A 560 8.49 -27.46 30.55
N ASN A 561 9.30 -28.38 30.01
CA ASN A 561 10.23 -28.12 28.91
C ASN A 561 9.63 -28.45 27.54
N ASN A 562 8.35 -28.82 27.46
CA ASN A 562 7.66 -29.10 26.19
C ASN A 562 7.41 -27.81 25.39
N VAL A 563 8.48 -27.22 24.87
CA VAL A 563 8.48 -26.06 23.98
C VAL A 563 9.34 -26.33 22.75
N THR A 564 8.80 -26.05 21.56
CA THR A 564 9.52 -26.23 20.29
C THR A 564 8.85 -25.41 19.17
N SER A 565 9.24 -25.63 17.92
CA SER A 565 8.61 -25.07 16.72
C SER A 565 8.31 -26.20 15.74
N PHE A 566 7.16 -26.14 15.06
CA PHE A 566 6.85 -27.09 13.99
C PHE A 566 7.84 -27.01 12.82
N HIS A 567 8.56 -25.88 12.64
CA HIS A 567 9.60 -25.74 11.62
C HIS A 567 10.76 -26.75 11.76
N TYR A 568 11.10 -27.13 13.00
CA TYR A 568 12.23 -28.02 13.31
C TYR A 568 11.84 -29.31 14.02
N LEU A 569 10.55 -29.51 14.33
CA LEU A 569 10.04 -30.71 14.99
C LEU A 569 10.40 -31.98 14.19
N GLY A 570 11.13 -32.91 14.83
CA GLY A 570 11.51 -34.18 14.22
C GLY A 570 12.60 -34.08 13.14
N ARG A 571 13.24 -32.92 12.94
CA ARG A 571 14.21 -32.71 11.85
C ARG A 571 15.68 -32.90 12.26
N GLY A 572 15.96 -33.14 13.55
CA GLY A 572 17.31 -33.32 14.11
C GLY A 572 17.96 -32.02 14.61
N ASP A 573 19.08 -32.15 15.33
CA ASP A 573 19.73 -31.04 16.06
C ASP A 573 20.86 -30.34 15.27
N GLY A 574 21.18 -30.83 14.06
CA GLY A 574 22.32 -30.36 13.25
C GLY A 574 22.20 -28.94 12.68
N TYR A 575 21.04 -28.29 12.82
CA TYR A 575 20.82 -26.91 12.35
C TYR A 575 21.29 -25.83 13.34
N MET A 576 21.54 -26.23 14.59
CA MET A 576 21.70 -25.30 15.71
C MET A 576 22.95 -24.43 15.59
N ASN A 577 24.03 -25.00 15.05
CA ASN A 577 25.34 -24.32 14.95
C ASN A 577 25.63 -23.75 13.56
N ASN A 578 24.78 -23.99 12.56
CA ASN A 578 25.06 -23.57 11.19
C ASN A 578 25.33 -22.06 11.06
N ALA A 579 24.54 -21.25 11.75
CA ALA A 579 24.63 -19.80 11.66
C ALA A 579 25.92 -19.22 12.27
N THR A 580 26.62 -19.94 13.15
CA THR A 580 27.90 -19.47 13.72
C THR A 580 29.04 -19.59 12.71
N ALA A 581 28.90 -20.43 11.70
CA ALA A 581 29.84 -20.60 10.60
C ALA A 581 29.52 -19.72 9.38
N ASN A 582 28.47 -18.90 9.45
CA ASN A 582 28.02 -18.14 8.28
C ASN A 582 29.00 -17.03 7.90
N VAL A 583 29.46 -17.08 6.65
CA VAL A 583 30.16 -16.00 5.98
C VAL A 583 29.18 -14.84 5.78
N PRO A 584 29.55 -13.60 6.12
CA PRO A 584 28.72 -12.44 5.85
C PRO A 584 28.41 -12.31 4.34
N MET A 585 27.15 -12.05 3.98
CA MET A 585 26.69 -11.97 2.59
C MET A 585 27.44 -10.88 1.78
N GLU A 586 27.92 -9.83 2.43
CA GLU A 586 28.75 -8.80 1.81
C GLU A 586 30.11 -9.32 1.30
N GLN A 587 30.58 -10.45 1.84
CA GLN A 587 31.85 -11.08 1.48
C GLN A 587 31.72 -12.04 0.29
N LEU A 588 30.50 -12.26 -0.22
CA LEU A 588 30.27 -13.08 -1.43
C LEU A 588 31.05 -12.55 -2.64
N LYS A 589 31.25 -11.23 -2.73
CA LYS A 589 32.03 -10.59 -3.80
C LYS A 589 33.53 -10.90 -3.78
N GLY A 590 34.05 -11.39 -2.66
CA GLY A 590 35.46 -11.80 -2.50
C GLY A 590 35.70 -13.30 -2.68
N ALA A 591 34.65 -14.07 -2.97
CA ALA A 591 34.78 -15.50 -3.23
C ALA A 591 35.55 -15.74 -4.54
N SER A 592 36.37 -16.80 -4.57
CA SER A 592 36.96 -17.29 -5.81
C SER A 592 36.06 -18.30 -6.51
N ARG A 593 35.17 -18.96 -5.76
CA ARG A 593 34.10 -19.83 -6.28
C ARG A 593 32.96 -19.97 -5.28
N ILE A 594 31.73 -20.06 -5.79
CA ILE A 594 30.53 -20.30 -4.98
C ILE A 594 29.94 -21.67 -5.33
N TYR A 595 29.69 -22.48 -4.31
CA TYR A 595 29.02 -23.78 -4.42
C TYR A 595 27.63 -23.68 -3.82
N LEU A 596 26.60 -23.90 -4.62
CA LEU A 596 25.22 -24.02 -4.16
C LEU A 596 24.94 -25.51 -3.93
N ILE A 597 24.73 -25.93 -2.68
CA ILE A 597 24.42 -27.34 -2.36
C ILE A 597 23.02 -27.39 -1.74
N GLY A 598 22.03 -27.85 -2.50
CA GLY A 598 20.63 -27.90 -2.05
C GLY A 598 20.05 -26.53 -1.79
N SER A 599 20.06 -25.66 -2.81
CA SER A 599 19.47 -24.33 -2.70
C SER A 599 18.87 -23.88 -4.03
N GLU A 600 17.55 -23.70 -4.07
CA GLU A 600 16.85 -22.92 -5.10
C GLU A 600 16.86 -21.44 -4.70
N ILE A 601 18.07 -20.88 -4.59
CA ILE A 601 18.33 -19.59 -3.91
C ILE A 601 17.56 -18.41 -4.53
N ASN A 602 17.36 -18.41 -5.84
CA ASN A 602 16.58 -17.41 -6.57
C ASN A 602 15.09 -17.41 -6.19
N ARG A 603 14.55 -18.55 -5.73
CA ARG A 603 13.15 -18.68 -5.31
C ARG A 603 13.00 -18.43 -3.82
N ASP A 604 13.77 -19.13 -3.01
CA ASP A 604 13.56 -19.20 -1.56
C ASP A 604 14.24 -18.05 -0.81
N ASN A 605 15.38 -17.57 -1.31
CA ASN A 605 16.18 -16.52 -0.68
C ASN A 605 16.67 -15.51 -1.74
N ALA A 606 15.75 -15.04 -2.58
CA ALA A 606 16.07 -14.38 -3.84
C ALA A 606 17.08 -13.22 -3.74
N VAL A 607 17.08 -12.44 -2.66
CA VAL A 607 18.05 -11.35 -2.46
C VAL A 607 19.48 -11.87 -2.27
N ALA A 608 19.67 -12.99 -1.57
CA ALA A 608 20.96 -13.67 -1.54
C ALA A 608 21.31 -14.20 -2.94
N GLY A 609 20.33 -14.70 -3.70
CA GLY A 609 20.50 -15.05 -5.11
C GLY A 609 20.93 -13.87 -5.99
N PHE A 610 20.39 -12.66 -5.75
CA PHE A 610 20.79 -11.43 -6.43
C PHE A 610 22.24 -11.07 -6.11
N MET A 611 22.67 -11.23 -4.86
CA MET A 611 24.06 -11.00 -4.44
C MET A 611 25.02 -12.00 -5.12
N VAL A 612 24.65 -13.29 -5.16
CA VAL A 612 25.45 -14.32 -5.86
C VAL A 612 25.56 -13.99 -7.35
N ASN A 613 24.44 -13.70 -8.02
CA ASN A 613 24.47 -13.39 -9.45
C ASN A 613 25.19 -12.06 -9.74
N ASN A 614 25.04 -11.06 -8.90
CA ASN A 614 25.76 -9.80 -9.06
C ASN A 614 27.27 -9.98 -8.89
N ALA A 615 27.69 -10.78 -7.89
CA ALA A 615 29.08 -11.13 -7.70
C ALA A 615 29.65 -11.93 -8.89
N LYS A 616 28.89 -12.91 -9.40
CA LYS A 616 29.20 -13.62 -10.66
C LYS A 616 29.38 -12.65 -11.83
N PHE A 617 28.44 -11.74 -12.04
CA PHE A 617 28.45 -10.84 -13.20
C PHE A 617 29.56 -9.79 -13.15
N ILE A 618 29.80 -9.17 -11.98
CA ILE A 618 30.79 -8.09 -11.83
C ILE A 618 32.20 -8.66 -11.68
N HIS A 619 32.38 -9.74 -10.91
CA HIS A 619 33.69 -10.26 -10.52
C HIS A 619 34.07 -11.57 -11.24
N ASN A 620 33.24 -12.07 -12.15
CA ASN A 620 33.44 -13.33 -12.87
C ASN A 620 33.63 -14.55 -11.94
N ILE A 621 32.91 -14.57 -10.82
CA ILE A 621 32.98 -15.66 -9.85
C ILE A 621 32.21 -16.89 -10.39
N PRO A 622 32.85 -18.05 -10.58
CA PRO A 622 32.17 -19.26 -10.99
C PRO A 622 31.20 -19.77 -9.91
N VAL A 623 30.02 -20.20 -10.36
CA VAL A 623 28.95 -20.75 -9.52
C VAL A 623 28.63 -22.18 -9.95
N GLU A 624 28.80 -23.13 -9.05
CA GLU A 624 28.49 -24.54 -9.25
C GLU A 624 27.29 -24.96 -8.39
N LEU A 625 26.29 -25.62 -8.98
CA LEU A 625 25.11 -26.12 -8.30
C LEU A 625 25.13 -27.65 -8.17
N VAL A 626 24.87 -28.13 -6.95
CA VAL A 626 24.59 -29.52 -6.63
C VAL A 626 23.16 -29.61 -6.08
N THR A 627 22.29 -30.38 -6.74
CA THR A 627 20.85 -30.41 -6.43
C THR A 627 20.24 -31.80 -6.59
N LEU A 628 19.12 -32.05 -5.90
CA LEU A 628 18.25 -33.21 -6.14
C LEU A 628 17.27 -32.99 -7.32
N HIS A 629 17.11 -31.74 -7.76
CA HIS A 629 16.09 -31.35 -8.74
C HIS A 629 16.66 -31.43 -10.17
N GLU A 630 16.13 -32.34 -10.99
CA GLU A 630 16.51 -32.45 -12.41
C GLU A 630 16.23 -31.17 -13.22
N ASN A 631 15.16 -30.46 -12.86
CA ASN A 631 14.72 -29.20 -13.48
C ASN A 631 14.85 -28.02 -12.52
N SER A 632 16.05 -27.82 -11.96
CA SER A 632 16.34 -26.68 -11.08
C SER A 632 16.09 -25.34 -11.78
N SER A 633 15.51 -24.40 -11.04
CA SER A 633 15.29 -23.04 -11.54
C SER A 633 16.59 -22.24 -11.68
N MET A 634 17.66 -22.68 -11.02
CA MET A 634 18.99 -22.08 -11.10
C MET A 634 19.80 -22.52 -12.33
N LYS A 635 19.34 -23.51 -13.11
CA LYS A 635 20.08 -24.13 -14.23
C LYS A 635 20.68 -23.13 -15.23
N HIS A 636 19.98 -22.03 -15.52
CA HIS A 636 20.41 -21.01 -16.49
C HIS A 636 21.29 -19.90 -15.87
N LYS A 637 21.54 -19.94 -14.56
CA LYS A 637 22.32 -18.92 -13.82
C LYS A 637 23.68 -19.44 -13.33
N VAL A 638 23.90 -20.75 -13.37
CA VAL A 638 25.11 -21.41 -12.85
C VAL A 638 26.01 -21.86 -14.00
N ASP A 639 27.31 -21.95 -13.74
CA ASP A 639 28.31 -22.37 -14.73
C ASP A 639 28.39 -23.90 -14.85
N LYS A 640 28.07 -24.61 -13.76
CA LYS A 640 28.05 -26.06 -13.69
C LYS A 640 26.88 -26.52 -12.83
N LEU A 641 26.18 -27.56 -13.28
CA LEU A 641 25.07 -28.20 -12.57
C LEU A 641 25.32 -29.69 -12.44
N THR A 642 25.16 -30.22 -11.24
CA THR A 642 25.27 -31.65 -10.93
C THR A 642 24.03 -32.11 -10.18
N THR A 643 23.35 -33.11 -10.74
CA THR A 643 22.20 -33.75 -10.09
C THR A 643 22.67 -34.95 -9.27
N ILE A 644 22.19 -35.06 -8.04
CA ILE A 644 22.48 -36.14 -7.10
C ILE A 644 21.18 -36.77 -6.57
N LYS A 645 21.30 -37.88 -5.82
CA LYS A 645 20.18 -38.55 -5.13
C LYS A 645 20.14 -38.29 -3.62
N SER A 646 21.26 -37.88 -3.01
CA SER A 646 21.31 -37.60 -1.57
C SER A 646 22.44 -36.64 -1.19
N TYR A 647 22.09 -35.47 -0.64
CA TYR A 647 23.08 -34.50 -0.13
C TYR A 647 23.99 -35.11 0.95
N TYR A 648 23.42 -35.87 1.88
CA TYR A 648 24.18 -36.49 2.97
C TYR A 648 25.27 -37.44 2.44
N HIS A 649 24.90 -38.40 1.59
CA HIS A 649 25.86 -39.37 1.06
C HIS A 649 26.87 -38.71 0.11
N PHE A 650 26.45 -37.69 -0.66
CA PHE A 650 27.33 -36.92 -1.53
C PHE A 650 28.44 -36.22 -0.76
N VAL A 651 28.09 -35.43 0.26
CA VAL A 651 29.06 -34.69 1.07
C VAL A 651 29.94 -35.65 1.87
N LYS A 652 29.35 -36.73 2.38
CA LYS A 652 30.09 -37.76 3.12
C LYS A 652 31.11 -38.50 2.25
N ALA A 653 30.79 -38.77 0.98
CA ALA A 653 31.74 -39.32 0.02
C ALA A 653 32.91 -38.36 -0.27
N ILE A 654 32.65 -37.04 -0.33
CA ILE A 654 33.70 -36.02 -0.46
C ILE A 654 34.61 -36.03 0.77
N ASN A 655 34.02 -36.01 1.98
CA ASN A 655 34.76 -36.09 3.24
C ASN A 655 35.62 -37.36 3.30
N TYR A 656 35.07 -38.50 2.89
CA TYR A 656 35.81 -39.77 2.82
C TYR A 656 37.02 -39.64 1.90
N CYS A 657 36.84 -39.07 0.71
CA CYS A 657 37.91 -38.91 -0.28
C CYS A 657 39.05 -38.02 0.24
N LEU A 658 38.72 -36.91 0.91
CA LEU A 658 39.70 -36.01 1.50
C LEU A 658 40.54 -36.71 2.56
N LEU A 659 39.90 -37.42 3.50
CA LEU A 659 40.58 -38.09 4.60
C LEU A 659 41.32 -39.36 4.19
N LYS A 660 40.86 -40.04 3.13
CA LYS A 660 41.55 -41.21 2.57
C LYS A 660 42.84 -40.83 1.85
N SER A 661 42.90 -39.60 1.33
CA SER A 661 44.01 -39.04 0.58
C SER A 661 44.90 -38.11 1.41
N ASP A 662 44.67 -38.06 2.73
CA ASP A 662 45.38 -37.19 3.69
C ASP A 662 45.44 -35.71 3.26
N MET A 663 44.32 -35.21 2.69
CA MET A 663 44.18 -33.84 2.19
C MET A 663 43.61 -32.85 3.21
N GLU A 664 43.37 -33.29 4.45
CA GLU A 664 42.86 -32.46 5.52
C GLU A 664 43.85 -31.38 6.00
N ASN A 665 43.31 -30.25 6.46
CA ASN A 665 44.08 -29.19 7.08
C ASN A 665 44.37 -29.53 8.55
N MET A 666 45.41 -30.34 8.78
CA MET A 666 45.79 -30.80 10.12
C MET A 666 46.12 -29.66 11.10
N ARG A 667 46.58 -28.51 10.61
CA ARG A 667 46.82 -27.34 11.47
C ARG A 667 45.50 -26.79 12.01
N PHE A 668 44.53 -26.55 11.13
CA PHE A 668 43.21 -26.08 11.53
C PHE A 668 42.53 -27.06 12.49
N ILE A 669 42.60 -28.36 12.17
CA ILE A 669 41.98 -29.43 12.98
C ILE A 669 42.55 -29.46 14.40
N LYS A 670 43.88 -29.42 14.55
CA LYS A 670 44.53 -29.44 15.87
C LYS A 670 44.18 -28.22 16.72
N ASP A 671 44.09 -27.06 16.10
CA ASP A 671 43.90 -25.79 16.79
C ASP A 671 42.41 -25.50 17.12
N ASN A 672 41.47 -26.00 16.31
CA ASN A 672 40.07 -25.55 16.35
C ASN A 672 39.01 -26.67 16.41
N CYS A 673 39.39 -27.95 16.32
CA CYS A 673 38.43 -29.05 16.24
C CYS A 673 38.61 -30.07 17.36
N THR A 674 37.52 -30.75 17.72
CA THR A 674 37.51 -31.86 18.68
C THR A 674 36.85 -33.09 18.06
N GLY A 675 37.24 -34.30 18.50
CA GLY A 675 36.60 -35.54 18.04
C GLY A 675 36.97 -35.98 16.62
N PHE A 676 37.98 -35.35 15.99
CA PHE A 676 38.40 -35.63 14.63
C PHE A 676 38.82 -37.09 14.41
N GLU A 677 39.67 -37.65 15.27
CA GLU A 677 40.16 -39.03 15.12
C GLU A 677 39.03 -40.07 15.13
N THR A 678 38.06 -39.88 16.02
CA THR A 678 36.85 -40.72 16.09
C THR A 678 36.04 -40.61 14.80
N TYR A 679 35.83 -39.40 14.29
CA TYR A 679 35.12 -39.17 13.04
C TYR A 679 35.86 -39.79 11.84
N LYS A 680 37.17 -39.54 11.68
CA LYS A 680 38.01 -40.11 10.61
C LYS A 680 37.94 -41.63 10.63
N THR A 681 38.11 -42.25 11.79
CA THR A 681 38.05 -43.71 11.96
C THR A 681 36.69 -44.27 11.57
N ASN A 682 35.60 -43.64 11.99
CA ASN A 682 34.25 -44.11 11.69
C ASN A 682 33.90 -43.93 10.21
N LEU A 683 34.24 -42.79 9.62
CA LEU A 683 34.00 -42.53 8.20
C LEU A 683 34.77 -43.50 7.30
N LEU A 684 36.05 -43.77 7.61
CA LEU A 684 36.89 -44.66 6.79
C LEU A 684 36.51 -46.15 6.90
N LYS A 685 35.70 -46.54 7.90
CA LYS A 685 35.10 -47.88 8.00
C LYS A 685 33.91 -48.07 7.05
N GLU A 686 33.31 -46.99 6.57
CA GLU A 686 32.18 -47.08 5.63
C GLU A 686 32.66 -47.50 4.23
N ASN A 687 31.77 -48.15 3.48
CA ASN A 687 32.06 -48.56 2.11
C ASN A 687 31.89 -47.36 1.17
N PHE A 688 32.99 -46.92 0.54
CA PHE A 688 32.98 -45.78 -0.37
C PHE A 688 32.11 -45.98 -1.61
N ASP A 689 32.08 -47.18 -2.19
CA ASP A 689 31.25 -47.46 -3.37
C ASP A 689 29.75 -47.42 -3.02
N ASP A 690 29.38 -47.82 -1.79
CA ASP A 690 28.01 -47.67 -1.27
C ASP A 690 27.63 -46.19 -1.09
N LEU A 691 28.54 -45.37 -0.56
CA LEU A 691 28.33 -43.91 -0.45
C LEU A 691 28.11 -43.26 -1.82
N LEU A 692 28.91 -43.63 -2.83
CA LEU A 692 28.76 -43.15 -4.21
C LEU A 692 27.42 -43.58 -4.84
N ASN A 693 27.06 -44.86 -4.68
CA ASN A 693 25.80 -45.39 -5.21
C ASN A 693 24.59 -44.66 -4.60
N LYS A 694 24.59 -44.44 -3.28
CA LYS A 694 23.53 -43.71 -2.56
C LYS A 694 23.52 -42.22 -2.86
N SER A 695 24.68 -41.61 -3.14
CA SER A 695 24.75 -40.22 -3.60
C SER A 695 24.22 -40.07 -5.03
N GLY A 696 24.15 -41.15 -5.81
CA GLY A 696 23.71 -41.15 -7.20
C GLY A 696 24.80 -40.72 -8.20
N ILE A 697 26.07 -40.66 -7.77
CA ILE A 697 27.20 -40.34 -8.65
C ILE A 697 27.85 -41.65 -9.09
N SER A 698 27.79 -41.95 -10.39
CA SER A 698 28.38 -43.17 -10.95
C SER A 698 29.88 -43.06 -11.22
N ASN A 699 30.39 -41.85 -11.47
CA ASN A 699 31.80 -41.63 -11.78
C ASN A 699 32.58 -41.25 -10.52
N LYS A 700 33.33 -42.21 -9.96
CA LYS A 700 34.22 -42.00 -8.80
C LYS A 700 35.18 -40.81 -8.98
N LYS A 701 35.75 -40.63 -10.18
CA LYS A 701 36.69 -39.53 -10.45
C LYS A 701 36.04 -38.16 -10.26
N TYR A 702 34.72 -38.05 -10.46
CA TYR A 702 34.02 -36.79 -10.24
C TYR A 702 34.12 -36.32 -8.79
N ILE A 703 33.90 -37.23 -7.81
CA ILE A 703 34.00 -36.89 -6.39
C ILE A 703 35.43 -36.58 -6.00
N GLU A 704 36.41 -37.33 -6.52
CA GLU A 704 37.84 -37.07 -6.28
C GLU A 704 38.26 -35.68 -6.79
N ILE A 705 37.82 -35.31 -8.00
CA ILE A 705 38.06 -33.98 -8.58
C ILE A 705 37.35 -32.90 -7.77
N PHE A 706 36.06 -33.08 -7.45
CA PHE A 706 35.31 -32.09 -6.66
C PHE A 706 35.97 -31.85 -5.30
N ALA A 707 36.37 -32.92 -4.61
CA ALA A 707 37.06 -32.85 -3.33
C ALA A 707 38.38 -32.07 -3.45
N THR A 708 39.19 -32.40 -4.46
CA THR A 708 40.48 -31.75 -4.72
C THR A 708 40.31 -30.28 -5.08
N ASP A 709 39.41 -29.97 -6.01
CA ASP A 709 39.12 -28.60 -6.44
C ASP A 709 38.62 -27.76 -5.27
N TYR A 710 37.64 -28.26 -4.50
CA TYR A 710 37.14 -27.56 -3.34
C TYR A 710 38.22 -27.34 -2.29
N ASN A 711 39.09 -28.33 -2.03
CA ASN A 711 40.15 -28.19 -1.03
C ASN A 711 41.17 -27.12 -1.44
N ASN A 712 41.60 -27.13 -2.71
CA ASN A 712 42.60 -26.22 -3.25
C ASN A 712 42.07 -24.79 -3.50
N GLU A 713 40.75 -24.64 -3.65
CA GLU A 713 40.10 -23.34 -3.81
C GLU A 713 40.26 -22.50 -2.52
N MET A 714 40.91 -21.34 -2.64
CA MET A 714 41.29 -20.54 -1.47
C MET A 714 40.11 -19.84 -0.81
N ASN A 715 39.21 -19.23 -1.60
CA ASN A 715 38.06 -18.46 -1.12
C ASN A 715 36.76 -19.14 -1.58
N ALA A 716 36.58 -20.40 -1.18
CA ALA A 716 35.39 -21.18 -1.53
C ALA A 716 34.25 -20.91 -0.55
N ILE A 717 33.07 -20.57 -1.05
CA ILE A 717 31.87 -20.42 -0.22
C ILE A 717 30.84 -21.48 -0.62
N ILE A 718 30.43 -22.32 0.33
CA ILE A 718 29.27 -23.20 0.16
C ILE A 718 28.02 -22.51 0.70
N ILE A 719 27.00 -22.35 -0.13
CA ILE A 719 25.68 -21.84 0.26
C ILE A 719 24.69 -23.00 0.18
N PHE A 720 23.92 -23.22 1.25
CA PHE A 720 22.88 -24.26 1.29
C PHE A 720 21.63 -23.79 2.03
N SER A 721 20.49 -24.38 1.72
CA SER A 721 19.22 -24.07 2.40
C SER A 721 18.84 -25.17 3.38
N GLU A 722 18.53 -24.79 4.63
CA GLU A 722 18.00 -25.74 5.64
C GLU A 722 16.61 -26.27 5.26
N LYS A 723 15.94 -25.66 4.26
CA LYS A 723 14.69 -26.19 3.72
C LYS A 723 14.89 -27.47 2.91
N GLU A 724 16.01 -27.58 2.19
CA GLU A 724 16.31 -28.69 1.27
C GLU A 724 17.29 -29.70 1.89
N VAL A 725 18.21 -29.24 2.73
CA VAL A 725 19.28 -30.05 3.31
C VAL A 725 18.90 -30.54 4.70
N SER A 726 19.04 -31.84 4.94
CA SER A 726 18.73 -32.45 6.24
C SER A 726 19.75 -32.10 7.32
N SER A 727 19.37 -32.26 8.59
CA SER A 727 20.25 -32.05 9.76
C SER A 727 21.57 -32.79 9.62
N ASN A 728 21.53 -34.07 9.23
CA ASN A 728 22.74 -34.88 9.10
C ASN A 728 23.63 -34.39 7.94
N ALA A 729 23.03 -33.96 6.83
CA ALA A 729 23.79 -33.38 5.73
C ALA A 729 24.40 -32.01 6.10
N CYS A 730 23.72 -31.20 6.90
CA CYS A 730 24.28 -29.95 7.45
C CYS A 730 25.53 -30.23 8.29
N VAL A 731 25.49 -31.25 9.15
CA VAL A 731 26.66 -31.67 9.94
C VAL A 731 27.82 -32.09 9.04
N GLU A 732 27.57 -32.87 7.99
CA GLU A 732 28.62 -33.27 7.05
C GLU A 732 29.20 -32.09 6.25
N LEU A 733 28.39 -31.08 5.89
CA LEU A 733 28.87 -29.84 5.26
C LEU A 733 29.73 -28.99 6.20
N PHE A 734 29.35 -28.97 7.48
CA PHE A 734 30.14 -28.34 8.54
C PHE A 734 31.49 -29.06 8.69
N ASN A 735 31.48 -30.39 8.75
CA ASN A 735 32.68 -31.22 8.79
C ASN A 735 33.57 -30.98 7.56
N LEU A 736 33.00 -30.93 6.36
CA LEU A 736 33.74 -30.62 5.12
C LEU A 736 34.52 -29.30 5.24
N SER A 737 33.87 -28.27 5.79
CA SER A 737 34.49 -26.96 5.94
C SER A 737 35.55 -26.91 7.04
N MET A 738 35.41 -27.73 8.10
CA MET A 738 36.45 -27.91 9.12
C MET A 738 37.64 -28.72 8.60
N ILE A 739 37.39 -29.84 7.92
CA ILE A 739 38.41 -30.71 7.33
C ILE A 739 39.32 -29.93 6.38
N THR A 740 38.73 -29.04 5.59
CA THR A 740 39.47 -28.20 4.63
C THR A 740 40.00 -26.89 5.23
N GLY A 741 39.73 -26.63 6.52
CA GLY A 741 40.18 -25.43 7.25
C GLY A 741 39.66 -24.12 6.65
N LYS A 742 38.41 -24.13 6.15
CA LYS A 742 37.77 -23.01 5.45
C LYS A 742 36.92 -22.12 6.36
N LEU A 743 36.49 -22.63 7.52
CA LEU A 743 35.73 -21.84 8.49
C LEU A 743 36.57 -20.72 9.14
N GLY A 744 35.93 -19.59 9.43
CA GLY A 744 36.54 -18.46 10.15
C GLY A 744 37.48 -17.58 9.33
N LYS A 745 37.47 -17.73 7.99
CA LYS A 745 38.28 -16.94 7.05
C LYS A 745 37.41 -15.98 6.25
N THR A 746 37.98 -14.85 5.82
CA THR A 746 37.29 -13.88 4.97
C THR A 746 36.92 -14.50 3.62
N SER A 747 35.69 -14.31 3.18
CA SER A 747 35.16 -14.81 1.89
C SER A 747 35.34 -16.32 1.70
N ASN A 748 35.29 -17.11 2.78
CA ASN A 748 35.54 -18.55 2.75
C ASN A 748 34.74 -19.26 3.86
N GLY A 749 34.14 -20.40 3.54
CA GLY A 749 33.36 -21.20 4.48
C GLY A 749 31.92 -21.45 4.05
N LEU A 750 30.97 -21.32 4.97
CA LEU A 750 29.58 -21.70 4.77
C LEU A 750 28.66 -20.49 4.79
N LEU A 751 27.53 -20.57 4.07
CA LEU A 751 26.38 -19.71 4.27
C LEU A 751 25.12 -20.60 4.26
N SER A 752 24.72 -20.99 5.45
CA SER A 752 23.46 -21.68 5.69
C SER A 752 22.32 -20.68 5.71
N LEU A 753 21.35 -20.89 4.81
CA LEU A 753 20.12 -20.11 4.71
C LEU A 753 19.01 -20.82 5.49
N LYS A 754 18.53 -20.19 6.55
CA LYS A 754 17.42 -20.71 7.35
C LYS A 754 16.08 -20.56 6.64
N GLU A 755 15.05 -21.23 7.15
CA GLU A 755 13.76 -21.33 6.47
C GLU A 755 12.92 -20.04 6.49
N LYS A 756 12.85 -19.34 7.64
CA LYS A 756 12.03 -18.14 7.86
C LYS A 756 12.85 -16.98 8.43
N ASN A 757 12.23 -15.79 8.46
CA ASN A 757 12.84 -14.53 8.88
C ASN A 757 13.52 -14.57 10.25
N ASN A 758 12.91 -15.24 11.23
CA ASN A 758 13.43 -15.33 12.58
C ASN A 758 13.70 -16.77 13.03
N SER A 759 14.00 -17.67 12.08
CA SER A 759 14.34 -19.07 12.41
C SER A 759 15.60 -19.18 13.29
N GLN A 760 16.55 -18.24 13.19
CA GLN A 760 17.68 -18.18 14.12
C GLN A 760 17.22 -17.78 15.53
N GLY A 761 16.22 -16.89 15.63
CA GLY A 761 15.61 -16.47 16.89
C GLY A 761 15.04 -17.63 17.71
N LEU A 762 14.50 -18.67 17.06
CA LEU A 762 14.04 -19.88 17.76
C LEU A 762 15.14 -20.52 18.60
N PHE A 763 16.34 -20.65 18.05
CA PHE A 763 17.50 -21.19 18.75
C PHE A 763 18.04 -20.19 19.79
N ASP A 764 18.19 -18.92 19.39
CA ASP A 764 18.72 -17.88 20.27
C ASP A 764 17.84 -17.70 21.53
N MET A 765 16.52 -17.79 21.39
CA MET A 765 15.55 -17.61 22.48
C MET A 765 15.22 -18.91 23.22
N GLY A 766 15.79 -20.05 22.84
CA GLY A 766 15.62 -21.32 23.58
C GLY A 766 14.27 -21.99 23.38
N VAL A 767 13.67 -21.86 22.19
CA VAL A 767 12.45 -22.56 21.77
C VAL A 767 12.81 -24.01 21.40
N SER A 768 13.19 -24.80 22.40
CA SER A 768 13.61 -26.20 22.26
C SER A 768 13.41 -26.96 23.56
N GLN A 769 13.08 -28.24 23.48
CA GLN A 769 12.98 -29.10 24.66
C GLN A 769 14.35 -29.36 25.31
N LYS A 770 15.44 -29.30 24.52
CA LYS A 770 16.80 -29.67 24.93
C LYS A 770 17.68 -28.46 25.28
N PHE A 771 17.37 -27.29 24.73
CA PHE A 771 18.22 -26.10 24.82
C PHE A 771 17.43 -24.89 25.34
N GLY A 772 18.05 -24.11 26.21
CA GLY A 772 17.56 -22.80 26.62
C GLY A 772 18.16 -21.67 25.80
N VAL A 773 17.99 -20.44 26.30
CA VAL A 773 18.46 -19.20 25.64
C VAL A 773 19.96 -19.30 25.32
N GLY A 774 20.33 -18.91 24.11
CA GLY A 774 21.70 -18.97 23.60
C GLY A 774 22.15 -20.36 23.13
N SER A 775 21.21 -21.27 22.84
CA SER A 775 21.50 -22.67 22.47
C SER A 775 22.29 -23.46 23.53
N ILE A 776 22.15 -23.08 24.79
CA ILE A 776 22.82 -23.74 25.92
C ILE A 776 21.97 -24.94 26.37
N PRO A 777 22.55 -26.13 26.65
CA PRO A 777 21.80 -27.27 27.17
C PRO A 777 20.94 -26.89 28.38
N ILE A 778 19.68 -27.34 28.40
CA ILE A 778 18.70 -26.89 29.41
C ILE A 778 19.05 -27.36 30.84
N ASN A 779 19.91 -28.36 30.96
CA ASN A 779 20.44 -28.89 32.22
C ASN A 779 21.79 -28.28 32.63
N ASP A 780 22.32 -27.31 31.88
CA ASP A 780 23.54 -26.59 32.25
C ASP A 780 23.35 -25.82 33.56
N SER A 781 24.23 -26.07 34.53
CA SER A 781 24.12 -25.50 35.87
C SER A 781 24.15 -23.96 35.89
N VAL A 782 24.95 -23.34 35.03
CA VAL A 782 25.09 -21.87 34.96
C VAL A 782 23.83 -21.25 34.36
N LEU A 783 23.31 -21.84 33.29
CA LEU A 783 22.04 -21.42 32.70
C LEU A 783 20.88 -21.55 33.69
N VAL A 784 20.77 -22.69 34.37
CA VAL A 784 19.69 -22.97 35.32
C VAL A 784 19.67 -21.94 36.44
N GLU A 785 20.81 -21.67 37.08
CA GLU A 785 20.90 -20.67 38.15
C GLU A 785 20.57 -19.26 37.64
N LYS A 786 21.04 -18.91 36.44
CA LYS A 786 20.74 -17.61 35.82
C LYS A 786 19.24 -17.46 35.55
N MET A 787 18.57 -18.49 35.05
CA MET A 787 17.12 -18.46 34.78
C MET A 787 16.29 -18.46 36.06
N LYS A 788 16.66 -19.25 37.07
CA LYS A 788 16.03 -19.23 38.40
C LYS A 788 16.06 -17.82 39.00
N SER A 789 17.24 -17.21 39.00
CA SER A 789 17.44 -15.84 39.49
C SER A 789 16.65 -14.82 38.68
N LYS A 790 16.73 -14.85 37.34
CA LYS A 790 16.09 -13.86 36.47
C LYS A 790 14.56 -13.97 36.41
N TRP A 791 14.01 -15.16 36.56
CA TRP A 791 12.55 -15.36 36.55
C TRP A 791 11.95 -15.45 37.95
N ASN A 792 12.77 -15.35 39.00
CA ASN A 792 12.36 -15.52 40.39
C ASN A 792 11.59 -16.83 40.62
N ILE A 793 12.13 -17.95 40.13
CA ILE A 793 11.56 -19.29 40.30
C ILE A 793 12.48 -20.18 41.12
N LYS A 794 11.87 -21.05 41.93
CA LYS A 794 12.61 -22.01 42.77
C LYS A 794 13.33 -23.07 41.94
N ASP A 795 12.62 -23.64 40.97
CA ASP A 795 13.07 -24.78 40.19
C ASP A 795 12.73 -24.64 38.71
N MET A 796 13.63 -25.14 37.87
CA MET A 796 13.42 -25.35 36.45
C MET A 796 12.75 -26.71 36.22
N PRO A 797 11.91 -26.86 35.18
CA PRO A 797 11.35 -28.16 34.82
C PRO A 797 12.44 -29.18 34.53
N LYS A 798 12.19 -30.46 34.84
CA LYS A 798 13.10 -31.54 34.47
C LYS A 798 13.11 -31.71 32.95
N ALA A 799 14.22 -32.22 32.41
CA ALA A 799 14.23 -32.67 31.02
C ALA A 799 13.25 -33.84 30.89
N ALA A 800 12.36 -33.78 29.91
CA ALA A 800 11.43 -34.88 29.63
C ALA A 800 12.20 -36.08 29.06
N SER A 801 11.70 -37.29 29.35
CA SER A 801 12.28 -38.54 28.82
C SER A 801 11.97 -38.77 27.35
N ASP A 802 10.80 -38.32 26.89
CA ASP A 802 10.24 -38.61 25.57
C ASP A 802 10.24 -37.33 24.70
N GLY A 803 10.46 -37.48 23.39
CA GLY A 803 10.43 -36.34 22.47
C GLY A 803 9.02 -35.79 22.25
N ILE A 804 8.87 -34.48 22.03
CA ILE A 804 7.55 -33.85 21.79
C ILE A 804 6.79 -34.52 20.61
N LEU A 805 7.50 -34.92 19.55
CA LEU A 805 6.88 -35.60 18.41
C LEU A 805 6.22 -36.93 18.81
N GLU A 806 6.92 -37.73 19.61
CA GLU A 806 6.40 -39.00 20.13
C GLU A 806 5.19 -38.75 21.04
N GLN A 807 5.24 -37.70 21.86
CA GLN A 807 4.13 -37.31 22.75
C GLN A 807 2.87 -36.87 21.97
N LEU A 808 3.04 -36.15 20.85
CA LEU A 808 1.95 -35.79 19.92
C LEU A 808 1.35 -37.04 19.28
N GLU A 809 2.19 -37.95 18.77
CA GLU A 809 1.74 -39.18 18.12
C GLU A 809 0.98 -40.10 19.10
N SER A 810 1.47 -40.22 20.34
CA SER A 810 0.85 -41.03 21.38
C SER A 810 -0.37 -40.41 22.06
N GLY A 811 -0.66 -39.12 21.82
CA GLY A 811 -1.77 -38.41 22.47
C GLY A 811 -1.54 -38.15 23.97
N LYS A 812 -0.28 -38.01 24.40
CA LYS A 812 0.10 -37.68 25.78
C LYS A 812 -0.14 -36.19 26.10
N LEU A 813 -0.09 -35.34 25.08
CA LEU A 813 -0.31 -33.90 25.22
C LEU A 813 -1.80 -33.60 25.25
N LYS A 814 -2.28 -33.09 26.40
CA LYS A 814 -3.69 -32.72 26.62
C LYS A 814 -3.98 -31.29 26.20
N ASN A 815 -3.00 -30.39 26.40
CA ASN A 815 -3.12 -29.00 25.99
C ASN A 815 -2.01 -28.61 25.01
N ILE A 816 -2.38 -27.96 23.92
CA ILE A 816 -1.46 -27.52 22.86
C ILE A 816 -1.65 -26.01 22.63
N PHE A 817 -0.57 -25.24 22.77
CA PHE A 817 -0.57 -23.79 22.58
C PHE A 817 0.34 -23.42 21.41
N ILE A 818 -0.22 -22.87 20.34
CA ILE A 818 0.49 -22.58 19.09
C ILE A 818 0.49 -21.08 18.85
N PHE A 819 1.67 -20.47 18.70
CA PHE A 819 1.83 -19.04 18.48
C PHE A 819 2.54 -18.79 17.15
N GLY A 820 1.84 -18.19 16.18
CA GLY A 820 2.42 -17.77 14.90
C GLY A 820 2.83 -18.91 13.96
N GLU A 821 2.17 -20.07 14.01
CA GLU A 821 2.38 -21.20 13.10
C GLU A 821 1.05 -21.81 12.63
N ASP A 822 1.05 -22.33 11.39
CA ASP A 822 -0.05 -23.09 10.81
C ASP A 822 0.43 -24.50 10.38
N PRO A 823 0.70 -25.40 11.34
CA PRO A 823 1.18 -26.75 11.05
C PRO A 823 0.21 -27.55 10.17
N SER A 824 -1.11 -27.44 10.35
CA SER A 824 -2.09 -28.17 9.53
C SER A 824 -2.09 -27.69 8.07
N GLY A 825 -2.03 -26.37 7.83
CA GLY A 825 -2.01 -25.81 6.47
C GLY A 825 -0.67 -25.99 5.75
N CYS A 826 0.43 -26.17 6.48
CA CYS A 826 1.77 -26.34 5.92
C CYS A 826 2.29 -27.79 5.92
N ALA A 827 1.53 -28.75 6.45
CA ALA A 827 1.95 -30.14 6.55
C ALA A 827 2.02 -30.85 5.19
N VAL A 828 3.02 -31.72 5.02
CA VAL A 828 3.05 -32.70 3.92
C VAL A 828 1.94 -33.74 4.10
N ASP A 829 1.71 -34.19 5.33
CA ASP A 829 0.62 -35.09 5.70
C ASP A 829 -0.35 -34.37 6.65
N THR A 830 -1.32 -33.69 6.06
CA THR A 830 -2.33 -32.91 6.78
C THR A 830 -3.22 -33.78 7.66
N LYS A 831 -3.44 -35.04 7.29
CA LYS A 831 -4.26 -35.98 8.07
C LYS A 831 -3.54 -36.35 9.36
N LYS A 832 -2.27 -36.76 9.27
CA LYS A 832 -1.46 -37.10 10.43
C LYS A 832 -1.36 -35.94 11.42
N VAL A 833 -1.12 -34.73 10.92
CA VAL A 833 -1.06 -33.53 11.77
C VAL A 833 -2.42 -33.22 12.40
N SER A 834 -3.51 -33.38 11.65
CA SER A 834 -4.86 -33.19 12.17
C SER A 834 -5.22 -34.19 13.28
N GLU A 835 -4.75 -35.44 13.17
CA GLU A 835 -4.93 -36.47 14.20
C GLU A 835 -4.20 -36.15 15.50
N TRP A 836 -3.10 -35.38 15.48
CA TRP A 836 -2.45 -34.93 16.71
C TRP A 836 -3.35 -33.97 17.49
N PHE A 837 -3.98 -33.02 16.78
CA PHE A 837 -4.83 -32.02 17.42
C PHE A 837 -6.17 -32.59 17.88
N SER A 838 -6.70 -33.63 17.22
CA SER A 838 -7.95 -34.29 17.65
C SER A 838 -7.80 -35.10 18.94
N LYS A 839 -6.56 -35.49 19.30
CA LYS A 839 -6.24 -36.19 20.55
C LYS A 839 -6.08 -35.26 21.76
N ALA A 840 -5.93 -33.96 21.53
CA ALA A 840 -5.79 -32.97 22.59
C ALA A 840 -7.17 -32.51 23.10
N ASP A 841 -7.25 -32.22 24.40
CA ASP A 841 -8.48 -31.75 25.06
C ASP A 841 -8.68 -30.23 24.86
N PHE A 842 -7.58 -29.49 24.66
CA PHE A 842 -7.61 -28.04 24.47
C PHE A 842 -6.46 -27.55 23.57
N VAL A 843 -6.81 -26.85 22.50
CA VAL A 843 -5.88 -26.26 21.54
C VAL A 843 -6.10 -24.75 21.46
N VAL A 844 -5.01 -23.99 21.58
CA VAL A 844 -4.99 -22.54 21.40
C VAL A 844 -4.12 -22.19 20.21
N VAL A 845 -4.60 -21.29 19.36
CA VAL A 845 -3.83 -20.76 18.23
C VAL A 845 -3.80 -19.23 18.32
N GLN A 846 -2.62 -18.62 18.22
CA GLN A 846 -2.47 -17.18 18.04
C GLN A 846 -2.00 -16.90 16.61
N ASP A 847 -2.81 -16.20 15.82
CA ASP A 847 -2.51 -15.91 14.41
C ASP A 847 -3.22 -14.63 13.93
N TYR A 848 -2.88 -14.16 12.72
CA TYR A 848 -3.52 -13.01 12.08
C TYR A 848 -4.91 -13.36 11.53
N PHE A 849 -5.09 -14.59 11.06
CA PHE A 849 -6.28 -15.05 10.34
C PHE A 849 -6.73 -16.42 10.85
N ILE A 850 -7.95 -16.83 10.49
CA ILE A 850 -8.46 -18.17 10.78
C ILE A 850 -7.82 -19.16 9.78
N THR A 851 -6.60 -19.58 10.08
CA THR A 851 -5.82 -20.58 9.34
C THR A 851 -6.38 -22.00 9.51
N ASP A 852 -5.85 -22.97 8.76
CA ASP A 852 -6.33 -24.35 8.84
C ASP A 852 -6.13 -24.95 10.24
N THR A 853 -5.02 -24.62 10.90
CA THR A 853 -4.82 -24.96 12.32
C THR A 853 -5.79 -24.21 13.23
N ALA A 854 -6.05 -22.92 13.00
CA ALA A 854 -6.98 -22.14 13.81
C ALA A 854 -8.43 -22.67 13.76
N LYS A 855 -8.88 -23.20 12.62
CA LYS A 855 -10.21 -23.85 12.50
C LYS A 855 -10.38 -25.04 13.46
N MET A 856 -9.28 -25.71 13.78
CA MET A 856 -9.24 -26.85 14.69
C MET A 856 -9.16 -26.42 16.16
N ALA A 857 -8.74 -25.19 16.44
CA ALA A 857 -8.52 -24.69 17.80
C ALA A 857 -9.82 -24.59 18.62
N ASN A 858 -9.69 -24.71 19.94
CA ASN A 858 -10.77 -24.40 20.87
C ASN A 858 -10.82 -22.89 21.18
N LEU A 859 -9.67 -22.22 21.16
CA LEU A 859 -9.53 -20.78 21.39
C LEU A 859 -8.54 -20.19 20.40
N ILE A 860 -8.90 -19.06 19.79
CA ILE A 860 -8.01 -18.30 18.92
C ILE A 860 -7.70 -16.94 19.57
N LEU A 861 -6.42 -16.57 19.60
CA LEU A 861 -5.95 -15.25 20.02
C LEU A 861 -5.52 -14.43 18.79
N PRO A 862 -5.83 -13.12 18.74
CA PRO A 862 -5.38 -12.26 17.64
C PRO A 862 -3.89 -11.94 17.77
N ALA A 863 -3.12 -12.07 16.68
CA ALA A 863 -1.71 -11.65 16.64
C ALA A 863 -1.53 -10.21 16.11
N SER A 864 -0.48 -9.52 16.59
CA SER A 864 -0.04 -8.19 16.12
C SER A 864 0.93 -8.23 14.96
N LEU A 865 0.80 -7.30 14.01
CA LEU A 865 1.78 -7.14 12.93
C LEU A 865 3.06 -6.48 13.46
N PRO A 866 4.23 -6.70 12.82
CA PRO A 866 5.51 -6.21 13.31
C PRO A 866 5.54 -4.70 13.61
N PHE A 867 4.92 -3.88 12.75
CA PHE A 867 4.87 -2.42 12.89
C PHE A 867 3.82 -1.91 13.91
N GLU A 868 3.03 -2.81 14.51
CA GLU A 868 2.05 -2.50 15.56
C GLU A 868 2.56 -2.80 16.97
N SER A 869 3.51 -3.73 17.11
CA SER A 869 4.11 -4.11 18.40
C SER A 869 5.56 -3.69 18.55
N GLY A 870 6.33 -3.64 17.46
CA GLY A 870 7.79 -3.51 17.52
C GLY A 870 8.47 -4.79 18.05
N GLY A 871 9.80 -4.85 17.93
CA GLY A 871 10.59 -5.99 18.39
C GLY A 871 11.88 -6.18 17.59
N THR A 872 12.40 -7.40 17.66
CA THR A 872 13.62 -7.78 16.93
C THR A 872 13.51 -9.13 16.22
N TYR A 873 14.23 -9.26 15.10
CA TYR A 873 14.47 -10.53 14.40
C TYR A 873 15.97 -10.81 14.31
N SER A 874 16.36 -12.07 14.53
CA SER A 874 17.66 -12.63 14.21
C SER A 874 17.62 -13.32 12.84
N ASN A 875 18.30 -12.74 11.86
CA ASN A 875 18.39 -13.33 10.52
C ASN A 875 19.38 -14.53 10.48
N THR A 876 19.55 -15.14 9.32
CA THR A 876 20.44 -16.31 9.14
C THR A 876 21.90 -16.04 9.51
N GLN A 877 22.36 -14.79 9.44
CA GLN A 877 23.72 -14.37 9.77
C GLN A 877 23.87 -13.95 11.24
N LYS A 878 22.84 -14.22 12.07
CA LYS A 878 22.74 -13.77 13.47
C LYS A 878 22.77 -12.25 13.64
N ILE A 879 22.45 -11.50 12.58
CA ILE A 879 22.30 -10.05 12.67
C ILE A 879 20.92 -9.78 13.28
N ILE A 880 20.93 -9.16 14.46
CA ILE A 880 19.72 -8.72 15.15
C ILE A 880 19.27 -7.40 14.51
N GLN A 881 18.08 -7.43 13.92
CA GLN A 881 17.45 -6.29 13.28
C GLN A 881 16.25 -5.84 14.11
N LYS A 882 16.23 -4.56 14.44
CA LYS A 882 15.17 -3.93 15.22
C LYS A 882 14.12 -3.33 14.28
N PHE A 883 12.86 -3.42 14.66
CA PHE A 883 11.75 -2.69 14.04
C PHE A 883 10.88 -2.08 15.14
N ASP A 884 10.36 -0.87 14.89
CA ASP A 884 9.62 -0.10 15.88
C ASP A 884 8.11 -0.14 15.64
N LYS A 885 7.34 -0.01 16.73
CA LYS A 885 5.91 0.31 16.67
C LYS A 885 5.75 1.69 16.03
N GLN A 886 4.99 1.76 14.93
CA GLN A 886 4.82 2.98 14.14
C GLN A 886 3.36 3.41 14.00
N ILE A 887 2.42 2.49 14.22
CA ILE A 887 0.99 2.79 14.27
C ILE A 887 0.34 2.04 15.44
N GLU A 888 -0.82 2.54 15.86
CA GLU A 888 -1.71 1.78 16.73
C GLU A 888 -2.32 0.62 15.94
N GLY A 889 -2.22 -0.59 16.49
CA GLY A 889 -2.75 -1.80 15.87
C GLY A 889 -4.27 -1.90 16.00
N LYS A 890 -4.89 -2.72 15.14
CA LYS A 890 -6.33 -3.05 15.28
C LYS A 890 -6.64 -3.98 16.47
N VAL A 891 -5.61 -4.64 17.01
CA VAL A 891 -5.72 -5.54 18.16
C VAL A 891 -5.54 -4.72 19.44
N GLU A 892 -6.49 -4.83 20.37
CA GLU A 892 -6.52 -4.04 21.62
C GLU A 892 -5.27 -4.27 22.50
N ILE A 893 -4.85 -5.53 22.65
CA ILE A 893 -3.66 -5.92 23.43
C ILE A 893 -2.68 -6.59 22.48
N ASN A 894 -1.46 -6.05 22.35
CA ASN A 894 -0.49 -6.60 21.39
C ASN A 894 0.04 -7.99 21.83
N SER A 895 0.59 -8.76 20.89
CA SER A 895 1.04 -10.15 21.16
C SER A 895 1.98 -10.29 22.36
N CYS A 896 2.97 -9.40 22.51
CA CYS A 896 3.90 -9.42 23.65
C CYS A 896 3.16 -9.18 24.96
N GLU A 897 2.29 -8.17 25.00
CA GLU A 897 1.46 -7.87 26.17
C GLU A 897 0.49 -8.99 26.51
N GLN A 898 -0.06 -9.70 25.52
CA GLN A 898 -0.88 -10.89 25.76
C GLN A 898 -0.09 -11.97 26.51
N LEU A 899 1.14 -12.27 26.09
CA LEU A 899 2.00 -13.25 26.76
C LEU A 899 2.44 -12.79 28.16
N ILE A 900 2.72 -11.50 28.35
CA ILE A 900 3.01 -10.91 29.66
C ILE A 900 1.78 -11.03 30.58
N ASN A 901 0.59 -10.72 30.10
CA ASN A 901 -0.64 -10.82 30.88
C ASN A 901 -1.00 -12.26 31.22
N LEU A 902 -0.70 -13.22 30.34
CA LEU A 902 -0.77 -14.65 30.65
C LEU A 902 0.20 -15.03 31.77
N LEU A 903 1.47 -14.58 31.71
CA LEU A 903 2.46 -14.83 32.76
C LEU A 903 2.02 -14.28 34.13
N LYS A 904 1.34 -13.12 34.17
CA LYS A 904 0.76 -12.56 35.40
C LYS A 904 -0.25 -13.49 36.07
N LYS A 905 -1.02 -14.28 35.29
CA LYS A 905 -1.96 -15.30 35.84
C LYS A 905 -1.25 -16.46 36.55
N PHE A 906 0.08 -16.54 36.45
CA PHE A 906 0.95 -17.47 37.17
C PHE A 906 1.82 -16.80 38.26
N GLY A 907 1.54 -15.52 38.58
CA GLY A 907 2.24 -14.79 39.64
C GLY A 907 3.54 -14.10 39.21
N TYR A 908 3.79 -13.96 37.90
CA TYR A 908 4.95 -13.25 37.36
C TYR A 908 4.54 -11.86 36.89
N ASN A 909 4.64 -10.88 37.80
CA ASN A 909 4.23 -9.48 37.56
C ASN A 909 5.34 -8.57 37.04
N ASP A 910 6.60 -9.03 37.11
CA ASP A 910 7.82 -8.29 36.71
C ASP A 910 8.49 -8.87 35.46
#